data_AF-A0AAE3DAH1-F1
#
_entry.id   AF-A0AAE3DAH1-F1
#
_cell.length_a   1.000
_cell.length_b   1.000
_cell.length_c   1.000
_cell.angle_alpha   90.00
_cell.angle_beta   90.00
_cell.angle_gamma   90.00
#
_symmetry.space_group_name_H-M   'P 1'
#
loop_
_entity.id
_entity.type
_entity.pdbx_description
1 polymer ?
#
loop_
_entity_poly.entity_id
_entity_poly.type
_entity_poly.pdbx_seq_one_letter_code
_entity_poly.pdbx_strand_id
1 'polypeptide(L)'
;MNMKKRLLILSLSLCLGLGGSLTAYAAEVNPPAAESTENTETADQTETAPAEKTAAQPVEAAAQKEAAPAAKNTESTPAAEAATDDTTKAAADDSKKDGSSNTVTTEKPNTDIKVTPSNANALILMDAGAQSPKAAPGQTVEVVLPLAVNREYLPSEKYLLRNITIRLDIPKDSTKDTWPFNVVDASSTKHLDDMSYNSTAEVWYKLTVSEFAKEGVYPVNFTVNATVWREDSVNGTDVQEDVTFSMNVFMTVVGNGNMSGVTSAISPLEIAGREDHAIASPTGKPGETVVMSIPIVNKGQTLTNVTVAPVVTGDLETFPFVTTDINYGRELGTMENGTRQTVDWPMTISPYATTGNKVVTFRATYEENGVYGECTFNAYVYVKDGWVQESAPSLMVESYGLYVDDEEVQTVEAGKDVVLKLKLKNNAAKDIIYKTVATLKLADANSLILTSGYSDAAYVRSIPAGQTTDIEYHITARASASVGPSAATVTLAYENQDVVQGSATSTIQIPIKQPMNLQLDTPVVYGTPVQGEPVAVSLNMVNLGRSRAYNVSIVAMNGISMQDAYFGGDILAAGTLNADIQIIPNKSGQYAGTLVVQYEDADGEQYTQNVNVDLDTAPAVDETAVQADSENVEVQKKGGLPWWLVTFLILLIIICALLAWYFLVYKKKQEAQAEGAPEEKAQADKDQDEIQIINLEDEDNE
;
A
#
# COMPACT_ATOMS: atom_id res chain seq x y z
N MET A 1 38.97 -21.26 33.50
CA MET A 1 39.57 -21.96 34.65
C MET A 1 38.45 -22.48 35.54
N ASN A 2 38.42 -23.80 35.75
CA ASN A 2 37.71 -24.56 36.80
C ASN A 2 36.17 -24.48 36.87
N MET A 3 35.48 -25.54 36.46
CA MET A 3 35.22 -26.79 37.22
C MET A 3 34.14 -26.62 38.30
N LYS A 4 32.97 -27.22 38.06
CA LYS A 4 32.27 -28.15 38.97
C LYS A 4 30.94 -28.60 38.35
N LYS A 5 30.97 -29.69 37.57
CA LYS A 5 29.84 -30.60 37.37
C LYS A 5 30.42 -31.99 37.13
N ARG A 6 30.50 -32.81 38.18
CA ARG A 6 30.64 -34.26 38.08
C ARG A 6 30.06 -34.95 39.32
N LEU A 7 29.50 -36.13 39.04
CA LEU A 7 29.36 -37.30 39.90
C LEU A 7 28.11 -37.25 40.82
N LEU A 8 27.16 -38.19 40.74
CA LEU A 8 27.25 -39.66 40.83
C LEU A 8 25.87 -40.28 40.38
N ILE A 9 25.61 -41.56 40.05
CA ILE A 9 26.29 -42.80 39.63
C ILE A 9 25.23 -43.93 39.77
N LEU A 10 25.20 -44.86 38.78
CA LEU A 10 24.86 -46.31 38.85
C LEU A 10 23.47 -46.74 39.38
N SER A 11 22.81 -47.83 38.96
CA SER A 11 23.08 -49.03 38.13
C SER A 11 21.81 -49.93 38.27
N LEU A 12 21.49 -50.99 37.53
CA LEU A 12 22.18 -51.92 36.65
C LEU A 12 21.10 -52.80 35.95
N SER A 13 21.30 -53.14 34.66
CA SER A 13 21.02 -54.40 33.91
C SER A 13 19.67 -55.17 34.07
N LEU A 14 19.11 -55.85 33.05
CA LEU A 14 19.75 -56.86 32.18
C LEU A 14 18.82 -57.36 31.03
N CYS A 15 19.38 -57.52 29.81
CA CYS A 15 19.05 -58.46 28.70
C CYS A 15 17.68 -58.38 27.97
N LEU A 16 17.49 -58.66 26.66
CA LEU A 16 18.21 -59.16 25.46
C LEU A 16 17.32 -58.67 24.27
N GLY A 17 17.80 -58.17 23.13
CA GLY A 17 18.61 -58.85 22.12
C GLY A 17 17.72 -59.52 21.05
N LEU A 18 17.57 -58.92 19.86
CA LEU A 18 17.44 -59.57 18.55
C LEU A 18 17.61 -58.52 17.45
N GLY A 19 18.54 -58.78 16.52
CA GLY A 19 18.94 -57.88 15.45
C GLY A 19 18.12 -57.99 14.17
N GLY A 20 18.41 -57.10 13.22
CA GLY A 20 17.90 -57.14 11.86
C GLY A 20 18.23 -55.87 11.10
N SER A 21 19.32 -55.93 10.32
CA SER A 21 19.83 -54.93 9.37
C SER A 21 18.82 -54.45 8.33
N LEU A 22 18.92 -53.18 7.89
CA LEU A 22 18.95 -52.79 6.47
C LEU A 22 19.41 -51.34 6.31
N THR A 23 20.39 -51.17 5.43
CA THR A 23 21.12 -49.95 5.07
C THR A 23 20.42 -49.15 3.98
N ALA A 24 20.51 -47.82 4.13
CA ALA A 24 20.79 -46.78 3.14
C ALA A 24 19.87 -46.59 1.91
N TYR A 25 19.34 -45.37 1.75
CA TYR A 25 19.97 -44.36 0.88
C TYR A 25 19.41 -42.96 1.16
N ALA A 26 20.31 -41.98 1.22
CA ALA A 26 20.03 -40.55 1.28
C ALA A 26 20.51 -39.91 -0.03
N ALA A 27 19.76 -38.93 -0.55
CA ALA A 27 20.30 -37.88 -1.40
C ALA A 27 19.33 -36.70 -1.46
N GLU A 28 19.87 -35.55 -1.09
CA GLU A 28 19.30 -34.19 -1.07
C GLU A 28 20.13 -33.38 -2.06
N VAL A 29 19.52 -32.67 -3.03
CA VAL A 29 20.14 -31.52 -3.72
C VAL A 29 19.07 -30.56 -4.28
N ASN A 30 19.32 -29.26 -4.06
CA ASN A 30 18.57 -28.05 -4.43
C ASN A 30 18.71 -27.65 -5.94
N PRO A 31 18.00 -26.61 -6.44
CA PRO A 31 17.65 -26.39 -7.86
C PRO A 31 18.60 -25.43 -8.62
N PRO A 32 18.29 -25.15 -9.91
CA PRO A 32 18.60 -23.84 -10.48
C PRO A 32 17.45 -23.20 -11.30
N ALA A 33 17.44 -21.86 -11.31
CA ALA A 33 16.88 -20.97 -12.35
C ALA A 33 17.91 -20.85 -13.51
N ALA A 34 17.69 -20.37 -14.73
CA ALA A 34 16.65 -19.67 -15.49
C ALA A 34 16.95 -19.91 -16.99
N GLU A 35 15.98 -19.77 -17.91
CA GLU A 35 16.09 -18.96 -19.14
C GLU A 35 14.83 -19.05 -20.03
N SER A 36 14.66 -17.96 -20.77
CA SER A 36 13.60 -17.49 -21.66
C SER A 36 13.09 -18.45 -22.74
N THR A 37 11.80 -18.36 -23.05
CA THR A 37 11.34 -18.23 -24.45
C THR A 37 10.02 -17.46 -24.52
N GLU A 38 9.99 -16.54 -25.47
CA GLU A 38 8.90 -15.69 -25.92
C GLU A 38 7.89 -16.52 -26.72
N ASN A 39 6.58 -16.30 -26.52
CA ASN A 39 5.60 -16.42 -27.60
C ASN A 39 4.28 -15.72 -27.25
N THR A 40 3.90 -14.84 -28.16
CA THR A 40 2.68 -14.06 -28.31
C THR A 40 1.45 -14.95 -28.47
N GLU A 41 0.33 -14.62 -27.81
CA GLU A 41 -1.00 -14.61 -28.44
C GLU A 41 -2.04 -13.89 -27.56
N THR A 42 -2.73 -12.96 -28.21
CA THR A 42 -3.80 -12.11 -27.71
C THR A 42 -5.13 -12.84 -27.86
N ALA A 43 -5.99 -12.85 -26.84
CA ALA A 43 -7.43 -12.99 -27.03
C ALA A 43 -8.23 -12.40 -25.85
N ASP A 44 -9.13 -11.51 -26.24
CA ASP A 44 -10.15 -10.77 -25.52
C ASP A 44 -11.20 -11.67 -24.83
N GLN A 45 -11.75 -11.23 -23.70
CA GLN A 45 -13.19 -11.31 -23.38
C GLN A 45 -13.56 -10.55 -22.08
N THR A 46 -14.02 -9.32 -22.30
CA THR A 46 -15.30 -8.72 -21.86
C THR A 46 -16.00 -9.28 -20.61
N GLU A 47 -16.21 -8.41 -19.61
CA GLU A 47 -17.30 -8.54 -18.63
C GLU A 47 -18.31 -7.38 -18.79
N THR A 48 -19.57 -7.75 -18.66
CA THR A 48 -20.81 -7.05 -19.02
C THR A 48 -21.29 -6.04 -17.99
N ALA A 49 -21.88 -4.92 -18.44
CA ALA A 49 -22.81 -4.10 -17.67
C ALA A 49 -24.11 -3.86 -18.49
N PRO A 50 -25.30 -3.77 -17.88
CA PRO A 50 -26.57 -3.79 -18.60
C PRO A 50 -27.06 -2.39 -19.02
N ALA A 51 -27.70 -2.35 -20.18
CA ALA A 51 -28.54 -1.27 -20.73
C ALA A 51 -29.98 -1.37 -20.12
N GLU A 52 -30.98 -0.50 -20.29
CA GLU A 52 -31.30 0.65 -21.15
C GLU A 52 -32.69 1.17 -20.68
N LYS A 53 -33.03 2.47 -20.86
CA LYS A 53 -34.25 2.93 -21.59
C LYS A 53 -34.55 4.44 -21.49
N THR A 54 -34.21 5.13 -22.58
CA THR A 54 -35.05 5.95 -23.50
C THR A 54 -36.46 6.41 -23.05
N ALA A 55 -36.74 7.73 -23.12
CA ALA A 55 -37.44 8.40 -24.25
C ALA A 55 -38.31 9.63 -23.84
N ALA A 56 -38.30 10.63 -24.74
CA ALA A 56 -39.36 11.59 -25.09
C ALA A 56 -39.45 12.99 -24.40
N GLN A 57 -39.00 14.00 -25.16
CA GLN A 57 -39.51 15.38 -25.29
C GLN A 57 -41.02 15.41 -25.69
N PRO A 58 -41.81 16.54 -25.67
CA PRO A 58 -41.43 17.82 -26.31
C PRO A 58 -42.17 19.18 -25.97
N VAL A 59 -41.69 20.26 -26.63
CA VAL A 59 -42.29 21.56 -27.11
C VAL A 59 -42.62 22.75 -26.17
N GLU A 60 -41.95 23.91 -26.38
CA GLU A 60 -42.45 25.22 -26.93
C GLU A 60 -41.30 26.26 -26.92
N ALA A 61 -40.74 26.71 -28.06
CA ALA A 61 -41.14 27.82 -28.97
C ALA A 61 -41.00 29.22 -28.30
N ALA A 62 -40.39 30.28 -28.84
CA ALA A 62 -40.02 30.73 -30.19
C ALA A 62 -38.93 31.85 -30.05
N ALA A 63 -37.86 31.93 -30.85
CA ALA A 63 -37.72 32.47 -32.22
C ALA A 63 -37.19 33.92 -32.31
N GLN A 64 -35.99 34.09 -32.92
CA GLN A 64 -35.66 34.93 -34.10
C GLN A 64 -34.14 34.78 -34.38
N LYS A 65 -33.69 34.00 -35.40
CA LYS A 65 -33.62 34.23 -36.88
C LYS A 65 -32.58 35.30 -37.28
N GLU A 66 -31.72 35.14 -38.28
CA GLU A 66 -31.44 34.09 -39.30
C GLU A 66 -30.14 34.47 -40.05
N ALA A 67 -29.19 33.54 -40.25
CA ALA A 67 -28.83 32.85 -41.51
C ALA A 67 -27.86 33.61 -42.45
N ALA A 68 -26.64 33.13 -42.76
CA ALA A 68 -26.22 31.89 -43.48
C ALA A 68 -26.51 31.98 -45.01
N PRO A 69 -25.82 31.24 -45.93
CA PRO A 69 -25.18 29.94 -45.67
C PRO A 69 -23.94 29.50 -46.48
N ALA A 70 -23.48 28.30 -46.11
CA ALA A 70 -22.93 27.20 -46.92
C ALA A 70 -21.49 27.28 -47.47
N ALA A 71 -20.62 26.37 -46.99
CA ALA A 71 -20.31 25.09 -47.66
C ALA A 71 -18.87 24.60 -47.34
N LYS A 72 -18.82 23.45 -46.65
CA LYS A 72 -17.90 22.30 -46.84
C LYS A 72 -16.72 22.50 -47.81
N ASN A 73 -15.49 22.24 -47.35
CA ASN A 73 -14.73 21.07 -47.77
C ASN A 73 -13.37 20.93 -47.06
N THR A 74 -13.03 19.65 -46.97
CA THR A 74 -11.82 18.94 -46.59
C THR A 74 -10.56 19.37 -47.34
N GLU A 75 -9.43 18.86 -46.83
CA GLU A 75 -8.23 18.40 -47.57
C GLU A 75 -7.04 19.36 -47.78
N SER A 76 -5.97 18.98 -47.09
CA SER A 76 -4.63 18.68 -47.62
C SER A 76 -4.01 19.65 -48.65
N THR A 77 -2.96 20.30 -48.16
CA THR A 77 -1.76 20.72 -48.90
C THR A 77 -1.25 19.65 -49.88
N PRO A 78 -1.05 19.98 -51.16
CA PRO A 78 -0.13 19.26 -52.02
C PRO A 78 1.23 19.98 -52.07
N ALA A 79 2.28 19.15 -52.15
CA ALA A 79 3.67 19.54 -52.35
C ALA A 79 3.92 20.11 -53.76
N ALA A 80 4.96 20.93 -53.89
CA ALA A 80 5.62 21.22 -55.16
C ALA A 80 7.12 20.91 -55.01
N GLU A 81 7.54 19.83 -55.65
CA GLU A 81 8.95 19.52 -55.96
C GLU A 81 9.40 20.26 -57.22
N ALA A 82 10.69 20.57 -57.30
CA ALA A 82 11.40 20.87 -58.55
C ALA A 82 12.21 19.64 -59.00
N ALA A 83 12.29 19.49 -60.32
CA ALA A 83 12.63 18.31 -61.11
C ALA A 83 14.10 17.81 -61.06
N THR A 84 14.30 16.52 -61.40
CA THR A 84 14.90 16.01 -62.66
C THR A 84 14.94 14.48 -62.65
N ASP A 85 14.40 13.77 -63.66
CA ASP A 85 15.17 13.13 -64.76
C ASP A 85 14.31 12.17 -65.63
N ASP A 86 14.68 12.17 -66.90
CA ASP A 86 14.60 11.20 -68.01
C ASP A 86 13.31 10.58 -68.63
N THR A 87 13.33 10.70 -69.96
CA THR A 87 12.68 10.02 -71.11
C THR A 87 11.51 9.02 -70.98
N THR A 88 10.45 9.23 -71.79
CA THR A 88 10.12 8.40 -72.99
C THR A 88 8.95 8.93 -73.84
N LYS A 89 9.28 9.35 -75.08
CA LYS A 89 8.71 9.05 -76.42
C LYS A 89 7.18 9.05 -76.72
N ALA A 90 6.88 9.75 -77.85
CA ALA A 90 5.81 9.62 -78.85
C ALA A 90 4.41 10.21 -78.52
N ALA A 91 3.65 10.83 -79.44
CA ALA A 91 3.87 11.29 -80.82
C ALA A 91 2.64 12.13 -81.27
N ALA A 92 2.89 12.99 -82.27
CA ALA A 92 2.04 13.37 -83.41
C ALA A 92 0.88 14.39 -83.30
N ASP A 93 0.97 15.35 -84.24
CA ASP A 93 -0.09 15.94 -85.09
C ASP A 93 -1.14 16.88 -84.48
N ASP A 94 -1.59 17.97 -85.12
CA ASP A 94 -1.19 18.68 -86.34
C ASP A 94 -2.01 19.99 -86.42
N SER A 95 -1.60 20.89 -87.31
CA SER A 95 -2.47 21.78 -88.11
C SER A 95 -3.13 23.08 -87.54
N LYS A 96 -2.48 24.20 -87.89
CA LYS A 96 -2.91 25.26 -88.87
C LYS A 96 -4.17 26.16 -88.66
N LYS A 97 -3.85 27.47 -88.55
CA LYS A 97 -4.06 28.58 -89.54
C LYS A 97 -5.24 29.58 -89.46
N ASP A 98 -4.80 30.83 -89.73
CA ASP A 98 -5.39 31.93 -90.54
C ASP A 98 -6.38 32.92 -89.92
N GLY A 99 -6.11 34.21 -90.17
CA GLY A 99 -7.13 35.11 -90.72
C GLY A 99 -7.31 36.48 -90.08
N SER A 100 -6.69 37.51 -90.67
CA SER A 100 -6.84 38.94 -90.40
C SER A 100 -8.12 39.54 -91.01
N SER A 101 -8.70 40.61 -90.42
CA SER A 101 -9.00 41.90 -91.10
C SER A 101 -9.96 42.82 -90.32
N ASN A 102 -9.60 44.10 -90.28
CA ASN A 102 -10.24 45.26 -89.62
C ASN A 102 -11.60 45.70 -90.18
N THR A 103 -12.39 46.39 -89.35
CA THR A 103 -13.25 47.54 -89.74
C THR A 103 -13.37 48.53 -88.57
N VAL A 104 -13.26 49.83 -88.87
CA VAL A 104 -13.33 50.95 -87.93
C VAL A 104 -14.75 51.55 -87.93
N THR A 105 -15.28 51.88 -86.76
CA THR A 105 -16.38 52.84 -86.58
C THR A 105 -16.10 53.70 -85.36
N THR A 106 -16.29 55.01 -85.49
CA THR A 106 -15.99 56.06 -84.51
C THR A 106 -17.17 56.30 -83.56
N GLU A 107 -16.96 56.18 -82.26
CA GLU A 107 -17.83 56.73 -81.20
C GLU A 107 -17.09 57.74 -80.33
N LYS A 108 -17.84 58.71 -79.78
CA LYS A 108 -17.45 59.83 -78.89
C LYS A 108 -16.83 59.32 -77.56
N PRO A 109 -16.07 60.15 -76.82
CA PRO A 109 -15.10 59.69 -75.84
C PRO A 109 -15.77 59.12 -74.59
N ASN A 110 -15.28 57.98 -74.15
CA ASN A 110 -15.59 57.43 -72.84
C ASN A 110 -14.53 57.96 -71.85
N THR A 111 -14.95 58.75 -70.87
CA THR A 111 -14.11 59.39 -69.85
C THR A 111 -13.80 58.48 -68.66
N ASP A 112 -13.70 57.18 -68.87
CA ASP A 112 -13.29 56.22 -67.84
C ASP A 112 -12.21 55.29 -68.41
N ILE A 113 -10.97 55.79 -68.45
CA ILE A 113 -9.81 54.90 -68.50
C ILE A 113 -9.53 54.48 -67.07
N LYS A 114 -10.05 53.30 -66.69
CA LYS A 114 -9.49 52.54 -65.59
C LYS A 114 -8.08 52.13 -66.02
N VAL A 115 -7.07 52.90 -65.62
CA VAL A 115 -5.67 52.52 -65.76
C VAL A 115 -5.49 51.26 -64.92
N THR A 116 -5.31 50.12 -65.57
CA THR A 116 -4.76 48.95 -64.90
C THR A 116 -3.29 49.28 -64.62
N PRO A 117 -2.86 49.42 -63.35
CA PRO A 117 -1.47 49.72 -63.06
C PRO A 117 -0.61 48.62 -63.67
N SER A 118 0.45 49.02 -64.37
CA SER A 118 1.53 48.11 -64.73
C SER A 118 2.02 47.46 -63.44
N ASN A 119 2.07 46.14 -63.42
CA ASN A 119 2.64 45.31 -62.37
C ASN A 119 4.18 45.43 -62.27
N ALA A 120 4.78 46.39 -62.97
CA ALA A 120 6.21 46.65 -62.94
C ALA A 120 6.54 47.74 -61.90
N ASN A 121 7.59 47.51 -61.10
CA ASN A 121 8.08 48.47 -60.11
C ASN A 121 8.75 49.68 -60.81
N ALA A 122 8.56 50.89 -60.29
CA ALA A 122 9.16 52.11 -60.88
C ALA A 122 10.70 52.17 -60.75
N LEU A 123 11.26 51.49 -59.73
CA LEU A 123 12.68 51.21 -59.59
C LEU A 123 12.91 49.70 -59.57
N ILE A 124 14.05 49.27 -60.11
CA ILE A 124 14.51 47.88 -60.10
C ILE A 124 15.92 47.79 -59.52
N LEU A 125 16.28 46.62 -58.98
CA LEU A 125 17.67 46.29 -58.67
C LEU A 125 18.42 46.07 -60.00
N MET A 126 19.61 46.65 -60.13
CA MET A 126 20.46 46.38 -61.30
C MET A 126 20.99 44.95 -61.29
N ASP A 127 20.98 44.28 -62.45
CA ASP A 127 21.56 42.93 -62.67
C ASP A 127 23.11 42.91 -62.72
N ALA A 128 23.75 43.99 -62.25
CA ALA A 128 25.20 44.19 -62.38
C ALA A 128 25.96 43.47 -61.26
N GLY A 129 26.12 42.15 -61.37
CA GLY A 129 27.12 41.37 -60.61
C GLY A 129 27.08 41.47 -59.08
N ALA A 130 25.97 41.95 -58.50
CA ALA A 130 25.84 42.16 -57.07
C ALA A 130 25.83 40.81 -56.33
N GLN A 131 26.85 40.57 -55.52
CA GLN A 131 26.89 39.42 -54.63
C GLN A 131 26.01 39.72 -53.40
N SER A 132 25.22 38.74 -52.96
CA SER A 132 24.51 38.82 -51.68
C SER A 132 25.51 39.17 -50.57
N PRO A 133 25.24 40.18 -49.72
CA PRO A 133 26.12 40.52 -48.61
C PRO A 133 26.29 39.31 -47.69
N LYS A 134 27.53 39.07 -47.25
CA LYS A 134 27.88 37.98 -46.34
C LYS A 134 28.49 38.56 -45.07
N ALA A 135 28.07 38.07 -43.92
CA ALA A 135 28.61 38.52 -42.63
C ALA A 135 28.59 37.39 -41.60
N ALA A 136 29.66 37.30 -40.81
CA ALA A 136 29.67 36.42 -39.66
C ALA A 136 28.86 37.06 -38.51
N PRO A 137 28.29 36.26 -37.59
CA PRO A 137 27.69 36.76 -36.35
C PRO A 137 28.61 37.74 -35.60
N GLY A 138 28.04 38.85 -35.12
CA GLY A 138 28.75 39.97 -34.49
C GLY A 138 29.32 41.01 -35.47
N GLN A 139 29.39 40.71 -36.78
CA GLN A 139 29.91 41.66 -37.77
C GLN A 139 28.85 42.65 -38.23
N THR A 140 29.30 43.88 -38.54
CA THR A 140 28.49 44.89 -39.22
C THR A 140 28.79 44.87 -40.71
N VAL A 141 27.74 44.84 -41.52
CA VAL A 141 27.81 44.79 -42.99
C VAL A 141 26.95 45.90 -43.59
N GLU A 142 27.44 46.47 -44.68
CA GLU A 142 26.71 47.45 -45.48
C GLU A 142 25.94 46.74 -46.58
N VAL A 143 24.61 46.80 -46.51
CA VAL A 143 23.71 46.34 -47.56
C VAL A 143 23.55 47.46 -48.58
N VAL A 144 24.01 47.20 -49.81
CA VAL A 144 23.95 48.14 -50.93
C VAL A 144 22.77 47.79 -51.81
N LEU A 145 21.91 48.76 -52.09
CA LEU A 145 20.86 48.65 -53.10
C LEU A 145 21.28 49.45 -54.34
N PRO A 146 21.76 48.80 -55.40
CA PRO A 146 21.98 49.44 -56.69
C PRO A 146 20.65 49.55 -57.46
N LEU A 147 20.14 50.76 -57.59
CA LEU A 147 18.81 51.06 -58.11
C LEU A 147 18.90 51.70 -59.50
N ALA A 148 18.07 51.22 -60.41
CA ALA A 148 17.85 51.87 -61.71
C ALA A 148 16.37 52.18 -61.91
N VAL A 149 16.09 53.27 -62.62
CA VAL A 149 14.74 53.54 -63.12
C VAL A 149 14.30 52.43 -64.07
N ASN A 150 13.13 51.83 -63.81
CA ASN A 150 12.58 50.80 -64.67
C ASN A 150 12.08 51.43 -65.97
N ARG A 151 12.76 51.12 -67.08
CA ARG A 151 12.45 51.68 -68.40
C ARG A 151 11.11 51.22 -68.96
N GLU A 152 10.58 50.09 -68.50
CA GLU A 152 9.24 49.64 -68.90
C GLU A 152 8.15 50.46 -68.22
N TYR A 153 8.45 51.05 -67.06
CA TYR A 153 7.52 51.84 -66.27
C TYR A 153 7.66 53.35 -66.52
N LEU A 154 8.90 53.85 -66.68
CA LEU A 154 9.23 55.20 -67.09
C LEU A 154 9.94 55.16 -68.45
N PRO A 155 9.21 55.20 -69.59
CA PRO A 155 9.76 54.90 -70.91
C PRO A 155 10.49 56.07 -71.60
N SER A 156 10.46 57.27 -71.03
CA SER A 156 11.13 58.45 -71.60
C SER A 156 11.47 59.49 -70.55
N GLU A 157 12.34 60.45 -70.90
CA GLU A 157 12.77 61.57 -70.03
C GLU A 157 11.62 62.51 -69.61
N LYS A 158 10.44 62.38 -70.23
CA LYS A 158 9.22 63.13 -69.84
C LYS A 158 8.56 62.61 -68.56
N TYR A 159 9.09 61.53 -67.99
CA TYR A 159 8.66 60.94 -66.74
C TYR A 159 9.73 61.23 -65.68
N LEU A 160 9.31 61.84 -64.58
CA LEU A 160 10.15 62.10 -63.40
C LEU A 160 9.62 61.31 -62.22
N LEU A 161 10.51 60.61 -61.52
CA LEU A 161 10.23 60.01 -60.24
C LEU A 161 10.70 60.97 -59.15
N ARG A 162 9.77 61.44 -58.32
CA ARG A 162 9.99 62.43 -57.26
C ARG A 162 9.59 61.87 -55.90
N ASN A 163 9.98 62.58 -54.83
CA ASN A 163 9.64 62.22 -53.45
C ASN A 163 10.01 60.77 -53.09
N ILE A 164 11.15 60.30 -53.61
CA ILE A 164 11.55 58.90 -53.50
C ILE A 164 12.02 58.64 -52.07
N THR A 165 11.35 57.72 -51.41
CA THR A 165 11.71 57.23 -50.07
C THR A 165 11.86 55.72 -50.11
N ILE A 166 12.92 55.24 -49.47
CA ILE A 166 13.18 53.82 -49.31
C ILE A 166 13.27 53.56 -47.83
N ARG A 167 12.47 52.62 -47.34
CA ARG A 167 12.40 52.25 -45.94
C ARG A 167 12.78 50.79 -45.78
N LEU A 168 13.72 50.50 -44.88
CA LEU A 168 13.99 49.13 -44.43
C LEU A 168 12.80 48.63 -43.59
N ASP A 169 12.22 47.50 -43.99
CA ASP A 169 11.12 46.87 -43.29
C ASP A 169 11.63 45.90 -42.23
N ILE A 170 11.49 46.30 -40.97
CA ILE A 170 11.81 45.48 -39.81
C ILE A 170 10.57 44.66 -39.46
N PRO A 171 10.61 43.30 -39.54
CA PRO A 171 9.46 42.47 -39.18
C PRO A 171 9.05 42.70 -37.72
N LYS A 172 7.75 42.76 -37.44
CA LYS A 172 7.23 42.95 -36.08
C LYS A 172 7.51 41.75 -35.16
N ASP A 173 7.56 40.55 -35.75
CA ASP A 173 7.82 39.29 -35.06
C ASP A 173 9.25 38.78 -35.36
N SER A 174 10.21 39.69 -35.53
CA SER A 174 11.61 39.32 -35.81
C SER A 174 12.20 38.57 -34.62
N THR A 175 12.33 37.24 -34.75
CA THR A 175 13.16 36.45 -33.83
C THR A 175 14.59 36.40 -34.37
N LYS A 176 15.56 36.06 -33.51
CA LYS A 176 16.94 35.83 -33.96
C LYS A 176 17.07 34.62 -34.89
N ASP A 177 16.01 33.84 -35.08
CA ASP A 177 15.93 32.73 -36.03
C ASP A 177 15.35 33.13 -37.40
N THR A 178 14.58 34.21 -37.51
CA THR A 178 13.92 34.61 -38.77
C THR A 178 14.44 35.92 -39.35
N TRP A 179 14.98 36.81 -38.51
CA TRP A 179 15.58 38.08 -38.92
C TRP A 179 16.65 38.54 -37.90
N PRO A 180 17.89 38.02 -37.99
CA PRO A 180 18.91 38.17 -36.95
C PRO A 180 19.70 39.50 -37.02
N PHE A 181 19.09 40.59 -37.47
CA PHE A 181 19.81 41.84 -37.73
C PHE A 181 19.49 42.92 -36.72
N ASN A 182 20.48 43.74 -36.39
CA ASN A 182 20.30 44.96 -35.61
C ASN A 182 20.57 46.15 -36.55
N VAL A 183 19.64 47.10 -36.60
CA VAL A 183 19.79 48.32 -37.42
C VAL A 183 20.69 49.31 -36.69
N VAL A 184 21.73 49.79 -37.37
CA VAL A 184 22.73 50.69 -36.77
C VAL A 184 22.33 52.16 -36.87
N ASP A 185 21.68 52.54 -37.98
CA ASP A 185 21.32 53.92 -38.25
C ASP A 185 20.03 54.33 -37.52
N ALA A 186 19.98 55.57 -37.02
CA ALA A 186 18.81 56.12 -36.32
C ALA A 186 17.57 56.30 -37.22
N SER A 187 17.73 56.34 -38.55
CA SER A 187 16.64 56.34 -39.51
C SER A 187 16.78 55.18 -40.49
N SER A 188 15.75 54.34 -40.54
CA SER A 188 15.59 53.28 -41.53
C SER A 188 15.01 53.78 -42.86
N THR A 189 14.71 55.07 -42.98
CA THR A 189 14.22 55.70 -44.22
C THR A 189 15.30 56.58 -44.84
N LYS A 190 15.55 56.36 -46.14
CA LYS A 190 16.48 57.14 -46.97
C LYS A 190 15.70 57.87 -48.07
N HIS A 191 16.09 59.10 -48.37
CA HIS A 191 15.53 59.91 -49.45
C HIS A 191 16.49 59.91 -50.64
N LEU A 192 15.95 59.86 -51.85
CA LEU A 192 16.72 60.03 -53.09
C LEU A 192 16.31 61.32 -53.78
N ASP A 193 17.26 61.89 -54.52
CA ASP A 193 17.00 62.98 -55.46
C ASP A 193 16.08 62.51 -56.59
N ASP A 194 15.44 63.46 -57.28
CA ASP A 194 14.58 63.18 -58.43
C ASP A 194 15.30 62.34 -59.49
N MET A 195 14.64 61.28 -59.98
CA MET A 195 15.19 60.36 -60.96
C MET A 195 14.40 60.43 -62.28
N SER A 196 15.09 60.47 -63.41
CA SER A 196 14.50 60.47 -64.77
C SER A 196 14.89 59.21 -65.54
N TYR A 197 14.49 59.13 -66.81
CA TYR A 197 14.95 58.08 -67.72
C TYR A 197 16.48 57.96 -67.70
N ASN A 198 16.99 56.74 -67.50
CA ASN A 198 18.42 56.39 -67.27
C ASN A 198 19.06 56.78 -65.94
N SER A 199 18.33 57.37 -64.99
CA SER A 199 18.88 57.64 -63.65
C SER A 199 19.16 56.35 -62.89
N THR A 200 20.25 56.40 -62.12
CA THR A 200 20.74 55.33 -61.27
C THR A 200 21.09 55.88 -59.90
N ALA A 201 20.89 55.09 -58.84
CA ALA A 201 21.23 55.49 -57.48
C ALA A 201 21.75 54.29 -56.67
N GLU A 202 22.53 54.56 -55.63
CA GLU A 202 22.95 53.54 -54.66
C GLU A 202 22.55 53.98 -53.25
N VAL A 203 21.92 53.06 -52.52
CA VAL A 203 21.47 53.32 -51.14
C VAL A 203 22.09 52.29 -50.22
N TRP A 204 22.63 52.78 -49.10
CA TRP A 204 23.43 51.99 -48.17
C TRP A 204 22.72 51.87 -46.82
N TYR A 205 22.64 50.65 -46.29
CA TYR A 205 22.11 50.36 -44.96
C TYR A 205 23.13 49.58 -44.14
N LYS A 206 23.40 50.03 -42.91
CA LYS A 206 24.27 49.34 -41.97
C LYS A 206 23.47 48.41 -41.07
N LEU A 207 23.77 47.12 -41.15
CA LEU A 207 23.17 46.07 -40.33
C LEU A 207 24.25 45.29 -39.59
N THR A 208 24.05 45.03 -38.29
CA THR A 208 24.90 44.12 -37.51
C THR A 208 24.22 42.76 -37.40
N VAL A 209 24.93 41.68 -37.72
CA VAL A 209 24.44 40.31 -37.51
C VAL A 209 24.53 39.97 -36.03
N SER A 210 23.44 39.48 -35.45
CA SER A 210 23.37 39.05 -34.06
C SER A 210 24.36 37.92 -33.76
N GLU A 211 25.01 37.91 -32.59
CA GLU A 211 25.83 36.77 -32.11
C GLU A 211 25.01 35.50 -31.82
N PHE A 212 23.69 35.62 -31.84
CA PHE A 212 22.73 34.50 -31.73
C PHE A 212 22.28 33.95 -33.08
N ALA A 213 22.73 34.54 -34.19
CA ALA A 213 22.30 34.12 -35.52
C ALA A 213 22.78 32.70 -35.84
N LYS A 214 21.91 31.93 -36.48
CA LYS A 214 22.28 30.66 -37.13
C LYS A 214 22.81 30.94 -38.53
N GLU A 215 23.64 30.02 -39.02
CA GLU A 215 24.06 30.01 -40.42
C GLU A 215 22.84 29.87 -41.34
N GLY A 216 22.72 30.75 -42.33
CA GLY A 216 21.54 30.76 -43.20
C GLY A 216 21.44 31.98 -44.11
N VAL A 217 20.39 31.99 -44.92
CA VAL A 217 20.05 33.10 -45.83
C VAL A 217 18.77 33.75 -45.35
N TYR A 218 18.82 35.06 -45.13
CA TYR A 218 17.74 35.82 -44.51
C TYR A 218 17.28 36.95 -45.42
N PRO A 219 15.96 37.20 -45.55
CA PRO A 219 15.43 38.29 -46.34
C PRO A 219 15.61 39.64 -45.63
N VAL A 220 16.01 40.64 -46.39
CA VAL A 220 16.06 42.05 -46.01
C VAL A 220 15.13 42.79 -46.95
N ASN A 221 13.95 43.14 -46.44
CA ASN A 221 12.87 43.74 -47.22
C ASN A 221 12.90 45.25 -47.12
N PHE A 222 12.56 45.91 -48.23
CA PHE A 222 12.47 47.36 -48.31
C PHE A 222 11.15 47.75 -48.96
N THR A 223 10.52 48.79 -48.44
CA THR A 223 9.37 49.44 -49.06
C THR A 223 9.84 50.74 -49.70
N VAL A 224 9.52 50.91 -50.98
CA VAL A 224 9.79 52.14 -51.73
C VAL A 224 8.47 52.87 -51.94
N ASN A 225 8.43 54.17 -51.59
CA ASN A 225 7.35 55.08 -51.99
C ASN A 225 7.93 56.18 -52.86
N ALA A 226 7.26 56.51 -53.95
CA ALA A 226 7.63 57.61 -54.83
C ALA A 226 6.39 58.17 -55.55
N THR A 227 6.51 59.37 -56.12
CA THR A 227 5.48 59.97 -56.96
C THR A 227 6.01 60.06 -58.39
N VAL A 228 5.29 59.46 -59.33
CA VAL A 228 5.58 59.55 -60.77
C VAL A 228 4.90 60.79 -61.31
N TRP A 229 5.67 61.66 -61.95
CA TRP A 229 5.21 62.87 -62.62
C TRP A 229 5.37 62.67 -64.12
N ARG A 230 4.27 62.78 -64.86
CA ARG A 230 4.27 62.73 -66.33
C ARG A 230 3.36 63.80 -66.91
N GLU A 231 3.74 64.35 -68.05
CA GLU A 231 2.89 65.25 -68.80
C GLU A 231 1.94 64.43 -69.69
N ASP A 232 0.62 64.68 -69.58
CA ASP A 232 -0.36 64.06 -70.49
C ASP A 232 -0.18 64.64 -71.90
N SER A 233 0.27 63.81 -72.84
CA SER A 233 0.53 64.21 -74.22
C SER A 233 -0.74 64.59 -75.00
N VAL A 234 -1.94 64.35 -74.46
CA VAL A 234 -3.23 64.71 -75.07
C VAL A 234 -3.76 66.05 -74.55
N ASN A 235 -3.57 66.37 -73.25
CA ASN A 235 -4.16 67.56 -72.60
C ASN A 235 -3.15 68.60 -72.09
N GLY A 236 -1.84 68.30 -72.08
CA GLY A 236 -0.79 69.22 -71.62
C GLY A 236 -0.81 69.51 -70.11
N THR A 237 -1.41 68.63 -69.31
CA THR A 237 -1.51 68.74 -67.85
C THR A 237 -0.62 67.71 -67.16
N ASP A 238 0.01 68.09 -66.05
CA ASP A 238 0.80 67.19 -65.21
C ASP A 238 -0.11 66.16 -64.52
N VAL A 239 0.24 64.89 -64.67
CA VAL A 239 -0.37 63.76 -63.98
C VAL A 239 0.60 63.26 -62.93
N GLN A 240 0.12 63.13 -61.69
CA GLN A 240 0.85 62.57 -60.57
C GLN A 240 0.26 61.22 -60.17
N GLU A 241 1.12 60.23 -59.99
CA GLU A 241 0.75 58.88 -59.58
C GLU A 241 1.68 58.43 -58.45
N ASP A 242 1.15 58.27 -57.24
CA ASP A 242 1.91 57.71 -56.13
C ASP A 242 2.04 56.20 -56.30
N VAL A 243 3.27 55.71 -56.19
CA VAL A 243 3.62 54.31 -56.36
C VAL A 243 4.31 53.78 -55.11
N THR A 244 3.86 52.61 -54.68
CA THR A 244 4.47 51.88 -53.57
C THR A 244 4.76 50.45 -54.01
N PHE A 245 5.98 49.99 -53.80
CA PHE A 245 6.38 48.62 -54.11
C PHE A 245 7.47 48.14 -53.16
N SER A 246 7.62 46.81 -53.08
CA SER A 246 8.62 46.18 -52.22
C SER A 246 9.82 45.70 -53.03
N MET A 247 10.99 45.81 -52.42
CA MET A 247 12.24 45.26 -52.90
C MET A 247 12.79 44.30 -51.87
N ASN A 248 13.33 43.17 -52.31
CA ASN A 248 13.90 42.17 -51.43
C ASN A 248 15.38 41.94 -51.80
N VAL A 249 16.24 41.94 -50.78
CA VAL A 249 17.64 41.55 -50.87
C VAL A 249 17.86 40.42 -49.88
N PHE A 250 18.69 39.44 -50.22
CA PHE A 250 19.05 38.36 -49.30
C PHE A 250 20.43 38.59 -48.70
N MET A 251 20.55 38.40 -47.39
CA MET A 251 21.81 38.43 -46.66
C MET A 251 22.18 37.04 -46.17
N THR A 252 23.41 36.61 -46.40
CA THR A 252 23.92 35.32 -45.94
C THR A 252 24.70 35.49 -44.65
N VAL A 253 24.25 34.85 -43.58
CA VAL A 253 25.02 34.71 -42.34
C VAL A 253 25.95 33.52 -42.48
N VAL A 254 27.25 33.75 -42.37
CA VAL A 254 28.28 32.71 -42.51
C VAL A 254 28.69 32.18 -41.14
N GLY A 255 28.38 30.90 -40.89
CA GLY A 255 28.61 30.23 -39.61
C GLY A 255 27.60 30.60 -38.51
N ASN A 256 27.49 29.73 -37.51
CA ASN A 256 26.69 29.97 -36.30
C ASN A 256 27.43 30.92 -35.36
N GLY A 257 26.69 31.78 -34.67
CA GLY A 257 27.29 32.65 -33.67
C GLY A 257 27.68 31.87 -32.42
N ASN A 258 28.65 32.37 -31.66
CA ASN A 258 29.16 31.68 -30.46
C ASN A 258 28.07 31.45 -29.40
N MET A 259 26.98 32.21 -29.46
CA MET A 259 25.83 32.13 -28.56
C MET A 259 24.66 31.34 -29.18
N SER A 260 24.82 30.79 -30.38
CA SER A 260 23.77 30.06 -31.10
C SER A 260 23.56 28.66 -30.51
N GLY A 261 22.42 28.43 -29.86
CA GLY A 261 22.00 27.11 -29.35
C GLY A 261 22.73 26.64 -28.09
N VAL A 262 23.47 27.52 -27.41
CA VAL A 262 24.11 27.22 -26.13
C VAL A 262 23.11 27.42 -25.00
N THR A 263 22.64 26.32 -24.41
CA THR A 263 21.89 26.31 -23.15
C THR A 263 22.78 25.80 -22.02
N SER A 264 22.44 26.14 -20.78
CA SER A 264 23.14 25.62 -19.61
C SER A 264 22.84 24.12 -19.47
N ALA A 265 23.87 23.29 -19.27
CA ALA A 265 23.74 21.82 -19.35
C ALA A 265 23.03 21.16 -18.13
N ILE A 266 22.57 21.93 -17.14
CA ILE A 266 21.88 21.48 -15.91
C ILE A 266 20.96 22.62 -15.42
N SER A 267 19.87 22.29 -14.70
CA SER A 267 18.90 23.19 -14.05
C SER A 267 19.49 24.58 -13.71
N PRO A 268 19.19 25.64 -14.47
CA PRO A 268 19.82 26.93 -14.31
C PRO A 268 19.31 27.67 -13.06
N LEU A 269 18.21 27.22 -12.45
CA LEU A 269 17.68 27.75 -11.20
C LEU A 269 17.93 26.76 -10.06
N GLU A 270 18.44 27.31 -8.96
CA GLU A 270 18.73 26.57 -7.72
C GLU A 270 18.27 27.37 -6.50
N ILE A 271 18.11 26.70 -5.35
CA ILE A 271 17.91 27.40 -4.08
C ILE A 271 19.24 28.07 -3.67
N ALA A 272 19.21 29.39 -3.53
CA ALA A 272 20.39 30.17 -3.19
C ALA A 272 20.79 29.93 -1.73
N GLY A 273 22.01 29.42 -1.51
CA GLY A 273 22.64 29.52 -0.20
C GLY A 273 22.92 30.99 0.18
N ARG A 274 22.81 31.32 1.47
CA ARG A 274 23.41 32.53 2.04
C ARG A 274 24.86 32.22 2.44
N GLU A 275 25.73 33.23 2.39
CA GLU A 275 27.11 33.10 2.87
C GLU A 275 27.12 32.57 4.32
N ASP A 276 27.75 31.41 4.49
CA ASP A 276 28.05 30.69 5.74
C ASP A 276 26.88 30.32 6.68
N HIS A 277 25.62 30.39 6.24
CA HIS A 277 24.45 30.03 7.08
C HIS A 277 23.40 29.22 6.33
N ALA A 278 22.93 28.12 6.93
CA ALA A 278 21.80 27.35 6.45
C ALA A 278 20.50 28.16 6.55
N ILE A 279 19.62 28.03 5.56
CA ILE A 279 18.26 28.59 5.61
C ILE A 279 17.40 27.62 6.41
N ALA A 280 16.82 28.09 7.51
CA ALA A 280 15.94 27.27 8.32
C ALA A 280 14.65 26.94 7.56
N SER A 281 14.26 25.67 7.54
CA SER A 281 12.94 25.26 7.11
C SER A 281 11.87 25.85 8.01
N PRO A 282 10.76 26.38 7.46
CA PRO A 282 9.64 26.80 8.30
C PRO A 282 9.13 25.62 9.12
N THR A 283 8.70 25.91 10.34
CA THR A 283 8.16 24.93 11.28
C THR A 283 6.79 25.36 11.75
N GLY A 284 5.80 24.47 11.70
CA GLY A 284 4.44 24.76 12.13
C GLY A 284 3.67 23.51 12.57
N LYS A 285 2.52 23.72 13.21
CA LYS A 285 1.55 22.67 13.59
C LYS A 285 0.47 22.50 12.51
N PRO A 286 -0.23 21.36 12.48
CA PRO A 286 -1.45 21.22 11.68
C PRO A 286 -2.42 22.39 11.90
N GLY A 287 -2.88 23.00 10.81
CA GLY A 287 -3.77 24.17 10.83
C GLY A 287 -3.06 25.54 10.94
N GLU A 288 -1.76 25.60 11.24
CA GLU A 288 -1.01 26.86 11.26
C GLU A 288 -0.60 27.28 9.83
N THR A 289 -0.63 28.58 9.57
CA THR A 289 -0.04 29.16 8.36
C THR A 289 1.45 29.40 8.55
N VAL A 290 2.26 28.84 7.65
CA VAL A 290 3.70 29.09 7.56
C VAL A 290 4.02 29.80 6.25
N VAL A 291 5.14 30.51 6.21
CA VAL A 291 5.62 31.15 4.98
C VAL A 291 6.79 30.33 4.43
N MET A 292 6.60 29.77 3.25
CA MET A 292 7.67 29.13 2.47
C MET A 292 8.43 30.22 1.72
N SER A 293 9.54 30.69 2.29
CA SER A 293 10.44 31.68 1.67
C SER A 293 11.54 30.96 0.89
N ILE A 294 11.44 30.94 -0.44
CA ILE A 294 12.41 30.27 -1.32
C ILE A 294 13.31 31.32 -1.98
N PRO A 295 14.59 31.40 -1.60
CA PRO A 295 15.57 32.19 -2.33
C PRO A 295 16.05 31.40 -3.54
N ILE A 296 15.87 31.96 -4.72
CA ILE A 296 16.20 31.35 -6.02
C ILE A 296 17.37 32.13 -6.61
N VAL A 297 18.37 31.42 -7.12
CA VAL A 297 19.51 32.00 -7.86
C VAL A 297 19.56 31.43 -9.26
N ASN A 298 19.83 32.29 -10.23
CA ASN A 298 20.18 31.84 -11.57
C ASN A 298 21.69 31.54 -11.65
N LYS A 299 22.04 30.31 -12.01
CA LYS A 299 23.41 29.82 -12.27
C LYS A 299 23.68 29.58 -13.75
N GLY A 300 22.66 29.63 -14.60
CA GLY A 300 22.76 29.54 -16.05
C GLY A 300 23.01 30.87 -16.74
N GLN A 301 22.73 30.97 -18.04
CA GLN A 301 22.77 32.23 -18.78
C GLN A 301 21.58 33.13 -18.40
N THR A 302 21.41 34.27 -19.06
CA THR A 302 20.24 35.12 -18.83
C THR A 302 18.95 34.37 -19.16
N LEU A 303 18.10 34.21 -18.15
CA LEU A 303 16.78 33.61 -18.26
C LEU A 303 15.72 34.71 -18.40
N THR A 304 14.70 34.45 -19.20
CA THR A 304 13.53 35.32 -19.40
C THR A 304 12.24 34.54 -19.14
N ASN A 305 11.12 35.25 -18.92
CA ASN A 305 9.81 34.65 -18.62
C ASN A 305 9.84 33.65 -17.46
N VAL A 306 10.70 33.90 -16.45
CA VAL A 306 10.88 32.97 -15.34
C VAL A 306 9.62 32.97 -14.47
N THR A 307 9.01 31.80 -14.31
CA THR A 307 7.85 31.59 -13.44
C THR A 307 8.12 30.41 -12.52
N VAL A 308 7.76 30.53 -11.24
CA VAL A 308 7.95 29.48 -10.23
C VAL A 308 6.65 29.21 -9.49
N ALA A 309 6.36 27.93 -9.24
CA ALA A 309 5.23 27.50 -8.44
C ALA A 309 5.57 26.22 -7.65
N PRO A 310 4.99 26.00 -6.47
CA PRO A 310 5.00 24.67 -5.84
C PRO A 310 4.22 23.66 -6.70
N VAL A 311 4.68 22.41 -6.70
CA VAL A 311 3.95 21.28 -7.27
C VAL A 311 2.91 20.84 -6.25
N VAL A 312 1.64 21.09 -6.57
CA VAL A 312 0.50 20.78 -5.71
C VAL A 312 0.07 19.32 -5.93
N THR A 313 0.08 18.52 -4.87
CA THR A 313 -0.38 17.12 -4.87
C THR A 313 -1.38 16.88 -3.74
N GLY A 314 -2.10 15.75 -3.79
CA GLY A 314 -2.98 15.31 -2.68
C GLY A 314 -2.25 14.51 -1.59
N ASP A 315 -0.94 14.28 -1.76
CA ASP A 315 -0.11 13.52 -0.83
C ASP A 315 0.53 14.45 0.20
N LEU A 316 0.14 14.30 1.47
CA LEU A 316 0.63 15.15 2.55
C LEU A 316 2.10 14.90 2.93
N GLU A 317 2.77 13.89 2.36
CA GLU A 317 4.22 13.71 2.51
C GLU A 317 5.02 14.60 1.56
N THR A 318 4.45 14.93 0.39
CA THR A 318 5.08 15.74 -0.67
C THR A 318 4.47 17.13 -0.84
N PHE A 319 3.28 17.34 -0.27
CA PHE A 319 2.60 18.63 -0.22
C PHE A 319 1.69 18.70 1.03
N PRO A 320 2.23 19.05 2.21
CA PRO A 320 1.49 18.99 3.49
C PRO A 320 0.53 20.16 3.73
N PHE A 321 0.11 20.89 2.68
CA PHE A 321 -0.66 22.12 2.82
C PHE A 321 -2.09 21.97 2.28
N VAL A 322 -3.00 22.77 2.83
CA VAL A 322 -4.34 22.95 2.26
C VAL A 322 -4.23 23.81 1.01
N THR A 323 -4.87 23.39 -0.08
CA THR A 323 -4.97 24.17 -1.31
C THR A 323 -6.04 25.25 -1.16
N THR A 324 -5.60 26.49 -1.01
CA THR A 324 -6.44 27.69 -0.86
C THR A 324 -6.58 28.50 -2.15
N ASP A 325 -5.60 28.39 -3.05
CA ASP A 325 -5.51 29.19 -4.26
C ASP A 325 -5.51 28.31 -5.51
N ILE A 326 -6.07 28.84 -6.60
CA ILE A 326 -6.13 28.15 -7.91
C ILE A 326 -4.78 28.23 -8.63
N ASN A 327 -3.97 29.25 -8.33
CA ASN A 327 -2.67 29.46 -8.95
C ASN A 327 -1.64 29.97 -7.93
N TYR A 328 -0.60 29.18 -7.71
CA TYR A 328 0.54 29.53 -6.86
C TYR A 328 1.74 30.08 -7.65
N GLY A 329 1.61 30.28 -8.97
CA GLY A 329 2.64 30.85 -9.82
C GLY A 329 3.11 32.23 -9.38
N ARG A 330 4.41 32.47 -9.50
CA ARG A 330 5.07 33.74 -9.24
C ARG A 330 6.01 34.04 -10.40
N GLU A 331 5.75 35.15 -11.10
CA GLU A 331 6.58 35.64 -12.18
C GLU A 331 7.78 36.39 -11.59
N LEU A 332 8.97 35.98 -12.00
CA LEU A 332 10.26 36.54 -11.60
C LEU A 332 10.89 37.41 -12.71
N GLY A 333 10.29 37.37 -13.90
CA GLY A 333 10.71 38.17 -15.06
C GLY A 333 12.04 37.69 -15.64
N THR A 334 12.96 38.63 -15.86
CA THR A 334 14.31 38.36 -16.38
C THR A 334 15.29 38.18 -15.22
N MET A 335 16.08 37.11 -15.26
CA MET A 335 17.13 36.83 -14.29
C MET A 335 18.47 36.65 -15.01
N GLU A 336 19.39 37.60 -14.87
CA GLU A 336 20.78 37.46 -15.35
C GLU A 336 21.55 36.41 -14.52
N ASN A 337 22.68 35.92 -15.03
CA ASN A 337 23.55 35.01 -14.26
C ASN A 337 23.90 35.64 -12.90
N GLY A 338 23.73 34.86 -11.81
CA GLY A 338 23.97 35.30 -10.45
C GLY A 338 22.83 36.09 -9.81
N THR A 339 21.78 36.47 -10.56
CA THR A 339 20.60 37.15 -10.01
C THR A 339 19.96 36.26 -8.94
N ARG A 340 19.66 36.86 -7.78
CA ARG A 340 18.97 36.22 -6.67
C ARG A 340 17.62 36.91 -6.44
N GLN A 341 16.57 36.14 -6.30
CA GLN A 341 15.25 36.63 -5.90
C GLN A 341 14.67 35.71 -4.82
N THR A 342 13.88 36.26 -3.89
CA THR A 342 13.20 35.47 -2.87
C THR A 342 11.70 35.55 -3.10
N VAL A 343 11.05 34.39 -3.00
CA VAL A 343 9.62 34.26 -3.25
C VAL A 343 8.97 33.63 -2.02
N ASP A 344 7.91 34.27 -1.55
CA ASP A 344 7.19 33.86 -0.34
C ASP A 344 5.82 33.27 -0.69
N TRP A 345 5.56 32.06 -0.18
CA TRP A 345 4.24 31.44 -0.22
C TRP A 345 3.69 31.25 1.20
N PRO A 346 2.71 32.06 1.64
CA PRO A 346 1.96 31.76 2.85
C PRO A 346 1.05 30.55 2.59
N MET A 347 1.24 29.45 3.33
CA MET A 347 0.51 28.21 3.16
C MET A 347 0.07 27.65 4.51
N THR A 348 -1.16 27.17 4.59
CA THR A 348 -1.70 26.55 5.81
C THR A 348 -1.42 25.06 5.82
N ILE A 349 -0.73 24.57 6.86
CA ILE A 349 -0.46 23.14 7.03
C ILE A 349 -1.78 22.40 7.20
N SER A 350 -1.95 21.30 6.48
CA SER A 350 -3.13 20.44 6.57
C SER A 350 -3.37 19.99 8.02
N PRO A 351 -4.63 20.02 8.51
CA PRO A 351 -4.99 19.44 9.82
C PRO A 351 -4.61 17.95 9.96
N TYR A 352 -4.40 17.26 8.84
CA TYR A 352 -4.05 15.83 8.79
C TYR A 352 -2.57 15.57 8.47
N ALA A 353 -1.73 16.61 8.38
CA ALA A 353 -0.31 16.42 8.14
C ALA A 353 0.37 15.76 9.35
N THR A 354 1.08 14.65 9.13
CA THR A 354 1.79 13.92 10.19
C THR A 354 3.08 14.62 10.59
N THR A 355 3.61 14.29 11.78
CA THR A 355 4.87 14.88 12.30
C THR A 355 6.05 14.48 11.41
N GLY A 356 6.94 15.43 11.11
CA GLY A 356 8.19 15.17 10.40
C GLY A 356 8.57 16.21 9.36
N ASN A 357 9.72 15.99 8.72
CA ASN A 357 10.15 16.78 7.56
C ASN A 357 9.33 16.37 6.33
N LYS A 358 8.69 17.35 5.69
CA LYS A 358 7.93 17.17 4.46
C LYS A 358 8.65 17.88 3.33
N VAL A 359 8.91 17.15 2.25
CA VAL A 359 9.53 17.71 1.06
C VAL A 359 8.47 18.41 0.23
N VAL A 360 8.79 19.57 -0.33
CA VAL A 360 7.90 20.35 -1.20
C VAL A 360 8.68 20.64 -2.47
N THR A 361 8.24 20.05 -3.57
CA THR A 361 8.86 20.29 -4.87
C THR A 361 8.30 21.57 -5.48
N PHE A 362 9.18 22.40 -6.02
CA PHE A 362 8.85 23.57 -6.80
C PHE A 362 9.27 23.33 -8.24
N ARG A 363 8.43 23.80 -9.16
CA ARG A 363 8.68 23.79 -10.59
C ARG A 363 8.92 25.23 -11.05
N ALA A 364 9.96 25.40 -11.87
CA ALA A 364 10.24 26.64 -12.56
C ALA A 364 10.20 26.43 -14.08
N THR A 365 9.62 27.38 -14.79
CA THR A 365 9.61 27.44 -16.26
C THR A 365 10.28 28.73 -16.69
N TYR A 366 11.04 28.70 -17.79
CA TYR A 366 11.82 29.84 -18.25
C TYR A 366 12.14 29.73 -19.74
N GLU A 367 12.65 30.81 -20.33
CA GLU A 367 13.26 30.83 -21.64
C GLU A 367 14.74 31.20 -21.51
N GLU A 368 15.65 30.33 -21.96
CA GLU A 368 17.08 30.58 -22.06
C GLU A 368 17.44 30.76 -23.53
N ASN A 369 17.90 31.94 -23.93
CA ASN A 369 18.25 32.27 -25.32
C ASN A 369 17.12 31.96 -26.34
N GLY A 370 15.85 32.14 -25.94
CA GLY A 370 14.67 31.89 -26.77
C GLY A 370 14.22 30.42 -26.84
N VAL A 371 14.85 29.53 -26.06
CA VAL A 371 14.44 28.13 -25.92
C VAL A 371 13.74 27.94 -24.59
N TYR A 372 12.53 27.37 -24.63
CA TYR A 372 11.78 27.02 -23.43
C TYR A 372 12.48 25.91 -22.63
N GLY A 373 12.55 26.10 -21.32
CA GLY A 373 13.09 25.14 -20.36
C GLY A 373 12.23 25.03 -19.10
N GLU A 374 12.39 23.91 -18.41
CA GLU A 374 11.73 23.63 -17.14
C GLU A 374 12.71 22.92 -16.22
N CYS A 375 12.65 23.25 -14.93
CA CYS A 375 13.42 22.55 -13.91
C CYS A 375 12.65 22.47 -12.59
N THR A 376 13.14 21.62 -11.67
CA THR A 376 12.55 21.46 -10.34
C THR A 376 13.62 21.53 -9.25
N PHE A 377 13.20 21.96 -8.07
CA PHE A 377 14.01 21.97 -6.86
C PHE A 377 13.13 21.73 -5.64
N ASN A 378 13.73 21.21 -4.56
CA ASN A 378 13.01 20.80 -3.36
C ASN A 378 13.32 21.72 -2.18
N ALA A 379 12.29 22.11 -1.45
CA ALA A 379 12.40 22.72 -0.14
C ALA A 379 11.75 21.81 0.92
N TYR A 380 11.93 22.14 2.19
CA TYR A 380 11.37 21.36 3.29
C TYR A 380 10.61 22.25 4.27
N VAL A 381 9.54 21.70 4.82
CA VAL A 381 8.80 22.23 5.98
C VAL A 381 8.81 21.16 7.07
N TYR A 382 9.00 21.56 8.32
CA TYR A 382 8.91 20.64 9.45
C TYR A 382 7.55 20.78 10.13
N VAL A 383 6.77 19.70 10.14
CA VAL A 383 5.50 19.63 10.86
C VAL A 383 5.78 19.10 12.26
N LYS A 384 5.52 19.92 13.28
CA LYS A 384 5.59 19.52 14.70
C LYS A 384 4.18 19.23 15.21
N ASP A 385 4.06 18.33 16.18
CA ASP A 385 2.76 17.92 16.75
C ASP A 385 1.74 17.57 15.66
N GLY A 386 2.22 16.92 14.60
CA GLY A 386 1.43 16.51 13.45
C GLY A 386 0.34 15.51 13.83
N TRP A 387 -0.65 15.40 12.95
CA TRP A 387 -1.75 14.47 13.11
C TRP A 387 -1.23 13.05 13.36
N VAL A 388 -1.80 12.40 14.37
CA VAL A 388 -1.55 11.00 14.68
C VAL A 388 -2.83 10.27 14.34
N GLN A 389 -2.72 9.22 13.53
CA GLN A 389 -3.85 8.35 13.30
C GLN A 389 -4.22 7.68 14.62
N GLU A 390 -5.43 7.95 15.10
CA GLU A 390 -5.96 7.21 16.23
C GLU A 390 -6.08 5.74 15.87
N SER A 391 -5.50 4.89 16.71
CA SER A 391 -5.70 3.45 16.63
C SER A 391 -6.88 3.04 17.49
N ALA A 392 -7.59 2.00 17.06
CA ALA A 392 -8.64 1.45 17.90
C ALA A 392 -8.06 0.91 19.22
N PRO A 393 -8.77 1.08 20.35
CA PRO A 393 -8.37 0.53 21.64
C PRO A 393 -8.24 -0.99 21.59
N SER A 394 -7.47 -1.59 22.50
CA SER A 394 -7.30 -3.03 22.57
C SER A 394 -8.45 -3.69 23.34
N LEU A 395 -9.20 -4.58 22.69
CA LEU A 395 -10.17 -5.45 23.32
C LEU A 395 -9.69 -6.90 23.26
N MET A 396 -9.87 -7.66 24.33
CA MET A 396 -9.51 -9.08 24.36
C MET A 396 -10.48 -9.90 25.19
N VAL A 397 -10.46 -11.21 25.00
CA VAL A 397 -11.04 -12.18 25.94
C VAL A 397 -10.01 -12.40 27.05
N GLU A 398 -10.32 -12.00 28.28
CA GLU A 398 -9.45 -12.19 29.46
C GLU A 398 -9.55 -13.61 30.02
N SER A 399 -10.77 -14.16 30.11
CA SER A 399 -11.00 -15.52 30.59
C SER A 399 -12.30 -16.11 30.03
N TYR A 400 -12.46 -17.42 30.15
CA TYR A 400 -13.71 -18.13 29.88
C TYR A 400 -14.04 -19.13 31.00
N GLY A 401 -15.32 -19.45 31.16
CA GLY A 401 -15.83 -20.48 32.06
C GLY A 401 -16.99 -21.25 31.41
N LEU A 402 -17.19 -22.49 31.84
CA LEU A 402 -18.22 -23.39 31.33
C LEU A 402 -19.20 -23.70 32.47
N TYR A 403 -20.49 -23.60 32.21
CA TYR A 403 -21.52 -23.77 33.24
C TYR A 403 -22.60 -24.75 32.78
N VAL A 404 -22.88 -25.74 33.62
CA VAL A 404 -23.98 -26.70 33.45
C VAL A 404 -24.87 -26.58 34.68
N ASP A 405 -26.17 -26.32 34.47
CA ASP A 405 -27.13 -26.12 35.56
C ASP A 405 -26.66 -25.08 36.62
N ASP A 406 -26.09 -23.96 36.15
CA ASP A 406 -25.50 -22.87 36.94
C ASP A 406 -24.26 -23.23 37.78
N GLU A 407 -23.75 -24.46 37.69
CA GLU A 407 -22.48 -24.87 38.30
C GLU A 407 -21.33 -24.80 37.30
N GLU A 408 -20.19 -24.25 37.73
CA GLU A 408 -18.99 -24.16 36.90
C GLU A 408 -18.34 -25.55 36.77
N VAL A 409 -18.12 -25.99 35.54
CA VAL A 409 -17.52 -27.28 35.21
C VAL A 409 -16.20 -27.08 34.45
N GLN A 410 -15.29 -28.04 34.59
CA GLN A 410 -14.02 -28.01 33.87
C GLN A 410 -14.11 -28.65 32.48
N THR A 411 -15.08 -29.53 32.25
CA THR A 411 -15.28 -30.26 31.00
C THR A 411 -16.76 -30.34 30.65
N VAL A 412 -17.06 -30.46 29.35
CA VAL A 412 -18.42 -30.60 28.84
C VAL A 412 -18.69 -32.06 28.53
N GLU A 413 -19.71 -32.65 29.15
CA GLU A 413 -20.14 -34.00 28.79
C GLU A 413 -20.90 -34.00 27.45
N ALA A 414 -20.52 -34.92 26.56
CA ALA A 414 -21.17 -35.10 25.28
C ALA A 414 -22.67 -35.43 25.45
N GLY A 415 -23.52 -34.71 24.71
CA GLY A 415 -24.98 -34.81 24.78
C GLY A 415 -25.62 -33.80 25.75
N LYS A 416 -24.84 -32.91 26.39
CA LYS A 416 -25.34 -31.87 27.29
C LYS A 416 -25.27 -30.48 26.67
N ASP A 417 -26.18 -29.62 27.12
CA ASP A 417 -26.12 -28.18 26.90
C ASP A 417 -25.19 -27.55 27.95
N VAL A 418 -24.46 -26.51 27.55
CA VAL A 418 -23.52 -25.79 28.41
C VAL A 418 -23.55 -24.30 28.07
N VAL A 419 -23.43 -23.47 29.09
CA VAL A 419 -23.28 -22.02 28.95
C VAL A 419 -21.80 -21.67 28.98
N LEU A 420 -21.29 -21.15 27.87
CA LEU A 420 -19.95 -20.59 27.76
C LEU A 420 -20.00 -19.11 28.15
N LYS A 421 -19.40 -18.75 29.29
CA LYS A 421 -19.25 -17.36 29.73
C LYS A 421 -17.85 -16.86 29.40
N LEU A 422 -17.74 -15.69 28.76
CA LEU A 422 -16.49 -15.03 28.45
C LEU A 422 -16.40 -13.70 29.20
N LYS A 423 -15.24 -13.43 29.77
CA LYS A 423 -14.89 -12.12 30.31
C LYS A 423 -14.11 -11.34 29.27
N LEU A 424 -14.70 -10.28 28.72
CA LEU A 424 -14.02 -9.35 27.83
C LEU A 424 -13.32 -8.27 28.66
N LYS A 425 -12.14 -7.84 28.23
CA LYS A 425 -11.36 -6.77 28.86
C LYS A 425 -11.00 -5.69 27.86
N ASN A 426 -11.40 -4.46 28.15
CA ASN A 426 -10.84 -3.29 27.51
C ASN A 426 -9.43 -3.06 28.10
N ASN A 427 -8.41 -3.36 27.30
CA ASN A 427 -7.01 -3.24 27.68
C ASN A 427 -6.42 -1.85 27.34
N ALA A 428 -7.25 -0.88 26.96
CA ALA A 428 -6.82 0.51 26.78
C ALA A 428 -6.71 1.24 28.12
N ALA A 429 -5.73 2.15 28.22
CA ALA A 429 -5.49 2.92 29.44
C ALA A 429 -6.46 4.09 29.63
N LYS A 430 -7.05 4.62 28.55
CA LYS A 430 -7.89 5.82 28.58
C LYS A 430 -9.18 5.71 27.75
N ASP A 431 -9.14 4.97 26.65
CA ASP A 431 -10.26 4.95 25.71
C ASP A 431 -11.38 4.02 26.17
N ILE A 432 -12.61 4.51 26.02
CA ILE A 432 -13.83 3.71 26.21
C ILE A 432 -14.13 2.99 24.90
N ILE A 433 -14.45 1.70 24.99
CA ILE A 433 -14.92 0.90 23.86
C ILE A 433 -16.44 0.98 23.80
N TYR A 434 -16.99 1.15 22.59
CA TYR A 434 -18.43 1.19 22.31
C TYR A 434 -18.83 0.14 21.26
N LYS A 435 -20.12 -0.20 21.29
CA LYS A 435 -20.82 -1.03 20.29
C LYS A 435 -20.08 -2.35 19.95
N THR A 436 -19.59 -3.04 20.97
CA THR A 436 -18.95 -4.34 20.77
C THR A 436 -19.98 -5.36 20.30
N VAL A 437 -19.75 -5.96 19.14
CA VAL A 437 -20.43 -7.15 18.64
C VAL A 437 -19.46 -8.31 18.73
N ALA A 438 -19.75 -9.28 19.58
CA ALA A 438 -18.96 -10.50 19.77
C ALA A 438 -19.66 -11.67 19.08
N THR A 439 -19.03 -12.28 18.08
CA THR A 439 -19.59 -13.39 17.30
C THR A 439 -18.81 -14.68 17.58
N LEU A 440 -19.52 -15.74 17.96
CA LEU A 440 -18.98 -17.06 18.24
C LEU A 440 -19.02 -17.95 16.99
N LYS A 441 -17.88 -18.55 16.66
CA LYS A 441 -17.77 -19.59 15.63
C LYS A 441 -17.21 -20.87 16.25
N LEU A 442 -17.97 -21.95 16.13
CA LEU A 442 -17.54 -23.28 16.56
C LEU A 442 -16.83 -23.97 15.39
N ALA A 443 -15.62 -24.48 15.62
CA ALA A 443 -14.77 -25.00 14.54
C ALA A 443 -15.27 -26.33 13.98
N ASP A 444 -15.78 -27.22 14.85
CA ASP A 444 -16.27 -28.54 14.48
C ASP A 444 -17.74 -28.72 14.88
N ALA A 445 -18.62 -28.62 13.88
CA ALA A 445 -20.06 -28.81 14.04
C ALA A 445 -20.46 -30.25 14.42
N ASN A 446 -19.56 -31.24 14.30
CA ASN A 446 -19.80 -32.60 14.79
C ASN A 446 -19.59 -32.74 16.30
N SER A 447 -18.83 -31.80 16.89
CA SER A 447 -18.54 -31.76 18.31
C SER A 447 -19.42 -30.76 19.05
N LEU A 448 -19.42 -29.50 18.65
CA LEU A 448 -20.16 -28.42 19.30
C LEU A 448 -21.10 -27.73 18.31
N ILE A 449 -22.31 -27.41 18.76
CA ILE A 449 -23.27 -26.57 18.03
C ILE A 449 -23.84 -25.49 18.95
N LEU A 450 -24.46 -24.46 18.38
CA LEU A 450 -25.27 -23.54 19.18
C LEU A 450 -26.52 -24.25 19.67
N THR A 451 -26.89 -23.99 20.92
CA THR A 451 -28.15 -24.49 21.48
C THR A 451 -29.32 -23.81 20.76
N SER A 452 -30.33 -24.61 20.39
CA SER A 452 -31.49 -24.11 19.64
C SER A 452 -32.17 -22.95 20.37
N GLY A 453 -32.44 -21.86 19.65
CA GLY A 453 -33.09 -20.66 20.18
C GLY A 453 -32.13 -19.57 20.69
N TYR A 454 -30.82 -19.84 20.72
CA TYR A 454 -29.80 -18.86 21.12
C TYR A 454 -29.01 -18.34 19.91
N SER A 455 -28.50 -17.11 20.02
CA SER A 455 -27.68 -16.47 18.99
C SER A 455 -26.20 -16.76 19.20
N ASP A 456 -25.44 -16.75 18.10
CA ASP A 456 -23.98 -16.69 18.07
C ASP A 456 -23.42 -15.29 18.32
N ALA A 457 -24.26 -14.26 18.42
CA ALA A 457 -23.84 -12.88 18.60
C ALA A 457 -24.26 -12.34 19.97
N ALA A 458 -23.33 -11.68 20.65
CA ALA A 458 -23.57 -10.91 21.86
C ALA A 458 -23.22 -9.43 21.61
N TYR A 459 -23.99 -8.52 22.20
CA TYR A 459 -23.78 -7.08 22.07
C TYR A 459 -23.46 -6.45 23.43
N VAL A 460 -22.39 -5.66 23.48
CA VAL A 460 -22.05 -4.82 24.63
C VAL A 460 -22.02 -3.36 24.19
N ARG A 461 -22.85 -2.54 24.84
CA ARG A 461 -22.96 -1.11 24.53
C ARG A 461 -21.66 -0.35 24.76
N SER A 462 -21.01 -0.60 25.90
CA SER A 462 -19.80 0.11 26.31
C SER A 462 -18.96 -0.66 27.32
N ILE A 463 -17.63 -0.56 27.22
CA ILE A 463 -16.67 -1.10 28.18
C ILE A 463 -15.67 0.02 28.53
N PRO A 464 -15.72 0.59 29.75
CA PRO A 464 -14.79 1.65 30.14
C PRO A 464 -13.32 1.20 30.11
N ALA A 465 -12.40 2.15 30.04
CA ALA A 465 -10.96 1.89 30.02
C ALA A 465 -10.51 1.01 31.21
N GLY A 466 -9.74 -0.03 30.92
CA GLY A 466 -9.26 -1.00 31.91
C GLY A 466 -10.32 -1.91 32.54
N GLN A 467 -11.61 -1.76 32.18
CA GLN A 467 -12.70 -2.54 32.78
C GLN A 467 -13.02 -3.82 31.99
N THR A 468 -13.76 -4.70 32.65
CA THR A 468 -14.21 -5.97 32.10
C THR A 468 -15.73 -6.04 32.02
N THR A 469 -16.24 -6.83 31.09
CA THR A 469 -17.66 -7.19 30.99
C THR A 469 -17.79 -8.67 30.67
N ASP A 470 -18.88 -9.29 31.13
CA ASP A 470 -19.16 -10.69 30.80
C ASP A 470 -20.15 -10.77 29.63
N ILE A 471 -19.96 -11.74 28.76
CA ILE A 471 -20.90 -12.17 27.73
C ILE A 471 -21.05 -13.68 27.79
N GLU A 472 -22.17 -14.22 27.29
CA GLU A 472 -22.43 -15.65 27.34
C GLU A 472 -23.01 -16.19 26.05
N TYR A 473 -22.73 -17.46 25.79
CA TYR A 473 -23.24 -18.23 24.66
C TYR A 473 -23.74 -19.58 25.14
N HIS A 474 -24.82 -20.05 24.55
CA HIS A 474 -25.37 -21.37 24.84
C HIS A 474 -24.98 -22.32 23.71
N ILE A 475 -24.23 -23.36 24.07
CA ILE A 475 -23.74 -24.36 23.13
C ILE A 475 -24.13 -25.76 23.61
N THR A 476 -24.26 -26.68 22.67
CA THR A 476 -24.56 -28.09 22.94
C THR A 476 -23.38 -28.93 22.48
N ALA A 477 -22.83 -29.75 23.37
CA ALA A 477 -21.93 -30.82 22.97
C ALA A 477 -22.77 -31.95 22.36
N ARG A 478 -22.52 -32.28 21.09
CA ARG A 478 -23.25 -33.37 20.44
C ARG A 478 -22.93 -34.69 21.12
N ALA A 479 -23.91 -35.58 21.19
CA ALA A 479 -23.70 -36.93 21.74
C ALA A 479 -22.63 -37.73 20.98
N SER A 480 -22.36 -37.38 19.71
CA SER A 480 -21.31 -37.94 18.86
C SER A 480 -19.95 -37.24 18.98
N ALA A 481 -19.81 -36.22 19.84
CA ALA A 481 -18.59 -35.45 19.96
C ALA A 481 -17.42 -36.34 20.41
N SER A 482 -16.25 -36.15 19.81
CA SER A 482 -15.04 -36.86 20.22
C SER A 482 -14.53 -36.34 21.57
N VAL A 483 -13.87 -37.21 22.33
CA VAL A 483 -13.18 -36.80 23.57
C VAL A 483 -12.00 -35.89 23.21
N GLY A 484 -11.79 -34.82 23.99
CA GLY A 484 -10.68 -33.89 23.84
C GLY A 484 -11.11 -32.45 23.56
N PRO A 485 -10.16 -31.55 23.25
CA PRO A 485 -10.44 -30.14 23.05
C PRO A 485 -11.14 -29.87 21.71
N SER A 486 -12.18 -29.03 21.75
CA SER A 486 -12.85 -28.49 20.57
C SER A 486 -12.70 -26.97 20.53
N ALA A 487 -12.26 -26.43 19.39
CA ALA A 487 -11.97 -25.01 19.26
C ALA A 487 -13.23 -24.16 19.06
N ALA A 488 -13.31 -23.05 19.79
CA ALA A 488 -14.32 -22.02 19.63
C ALA A 488 -13.63 -20.66 19.43
N THR A 489 -13.95 -19.98 18.33
CA THR A 489 -13.36 -18.70 17.96
C THR A 489 -14.38 -17.59 18.19
N VAL A 490 -13.96 -16.52 18.85
CA VAL A 490 -14.77 -15.35 19.16
C VAL A 490 -14.17 -14.16 18.43
N THR A 491 -14.95 -13.58 17.54
CA THR A 491 -14.59 -12.37 16.80
C THR A 491 -15.29 -11.17 17.43
N LEU A 492 -14.53 -10.15 17.81
CA LEU A 492 -14.99 -8.94 18.44
C LEU A 492 -14.86 -7.79 17.45
N ALA A 493 -15.95 -7.14 17.08
CA ALA A 493 -15.96 -5.90 16.31
C ALA A 493 -16.45 -4.76 17.21
N TYR A 494 -15.77 -3.63 17.24
CA TYR A 494 -16.06 -2.53 18.16
C TYR A 494 -15.54 -1.18 17.64
N GLU A 495 -15.85 -0.09 18.34
CA GLU A 495 -15.35 1.26 18.02
C GLU A 495 -14.95 2.04 19.29
N ASN A 496 -14.16 3.10 19.16
CA ASN A 496 -13.91 4.07 20.24
C ASN A 496 -14.88 5.26 20.19
N GLN A 497 -14.66 6.26 21.03
CA GLN A 497 -15.48 7.48 21.07
C GLN A 497 -15.43 8.28 19.75
N ASP A 498 -14.30 8.20 19.04
CA ASP A 498 -14.03 8.90 17.78
C ASP A 498 -14.44 8.05 16.55
N VAL A 499 -15.19 6.96 16.76
CA VAL A 499 -15.73 6.06 15.74
C VAL A 499 -14.62 5.33 14.95
N VAL A 500 -13.42 5.23 15.52
CA VAL A 500 -12.33 4.41 15.00
C VAL A 500 -12.68 2.94 15.25
N GLN A 501 -12.86 2.18 14.17
CA GLN A 501 -13.24 0.77 14.22
C GLN A 501 -12.05 -0.12 14.60
N GLY A 502 -12.30 -1.05 15.52
CA GLY A 502 -11.38 -2.09 15.96
C GLY A 502 -11.95 -3.49 15.75
N SER A 503 -11.04 -4.46 15.63
CA SER A 503 -11.38 -5.87 15.56
C SER A 503 -10.36 -6.69 16.33
N ALA A 504 -10.82 -7.71 17.05
CA ALA A 504 -9.98 -8.65 17.77
C ALA A 504 -10.57 -10.06 17.66
N THR A 505 -9.71 -11.07 17.60
CA THR A 505 -10.14 -12.47 17.55
C THR A 505 -9.44 -13.26 18.63
N SER A 506 -10.18 -14.10 19.34
CA SER A 506 -9.64 -15.05 20.31
C SER A 506 -10.16 -16.45 20.03
N THR A 507 -9.30 -17.46 20.19
CA THR A 507 -9.69 -18.87 20.06
C THR A 507 -9.47 -19.55 21.40
N ILE A 508 -10.51 -20.16 21.92
CA ILE A 508 -10.51 -20.94 23.16
C ILE A 508 -10.71 -22.42 22.85
N GLN A 509 -10.25 -23.29 23.75
CA GLN A 509 -10.39 -24.74 23.64
C GLN A 509 -11.37 -25.22 24.69
N ILE A 510 -12.46 -25.84 24.26
CA ILE A 510 -13.52 -26.37 25.12
C ILE A 510 -13.28 -27.89 25.25
N PRO A 511 -12.87 -28.39 26.42
CA PRO A 511 -12.63 -29.81 26.61
C PRO A 511 -13.95 -30.59 26.71
N ILE A 512 -14.07 -31.63 25.90
CA ILE A 512 -15.25 -32.51 25.84
C ILE A 512 -14.91 -33.88 26.42
N LYS A 513 -15.77 -34.36 27.31
CA LYS A 513 -15.76 -35.69 27.95
C LYS A 513 -16.92 -36.52 27.39
N GLN A 514 -16.73 -37.82 27.24
CA GLN A 514 -17.82 -38.76 26.93
C GLN A 514 -18.26 -39.47 28.22
N PRO A 515 -19.56 -39.59 28.50
CA PRO A 515 -20.02 -40.34 29.66
C PRO A 515 -19.60 -41.81 29.55
N MET A 516 -19.01 -42.31 30.62
CA MET A 516 -18.64 -43.72 30.73
C MET A 516 -19.84 -44.54 31.19
N ASN A 517 -20.17 -45.60 30.45
CA ASN A 517 -21.31 -46.45 30.77
C ASN A 517 -20.98 -47.92 30.50
N LEU A 518 -20.54 -48.63 31.54
CA LEU A 518 -20.32 -50.06 31.49
C LEU A 518 -21.55 -50.77 32.09
N GLN A 519 -22.17 -51.65 31.33
CA GLN A 519 -23.24 -52.52 31.81
C GLN A 519 -22.64 -53.86 32.26
N LEU A 520 -22.93 -54.27 33.48
CA LEU A 520 -22.56 -55.58 34.03
C LEU A 520 -23.78 -56.49 34.01
N ASP A 521 -23.64 -57.69 33.43
CA ASP A 521 -24.68 -58.71 33.48
C ASP A 521 -24.67 -59.48 34.81
N THR A 522 -25.71 -60.27 35.06
CA THR A 522 -25.74 -61.16 36.22
C THR A 522 -24.65 -62.25 36.08
N PRO A 523 -23.76 -62.43 37.08
CA PRO A 523 -22.73 -63.44 37.04
C PRO A 523 -23.32 -64.86 36.97
N VAL A 524 -22.73 -65.72 36.16
CA VAL A 524 -23.14 -67.12 36.01
C VAL A 524 -22.13 -68.01 36.72
N VAL A 525 -22.58 -68.78 37.71
CA VAL A 525 -21.75 -69.73 38.46
C VAL A 525 -21.82 -71.11 37.79
N TYR A 526 -20.67 -71.71 37.48
CA TYR A 526 -20.59 -73.03 36.87
C TYR A 526 -20.29 -74.10 37.92
N GLY A 527 -21.22 -75.04 38.08
CA GLY A 527 -21.12 -76.13 39.04
C GLY A 527 -21.70 -75.79 40.41
N THR A 528 -21.50 -76.68 41.38
CA THR A 528 -21.97 -76.51 42.76
C THR A 528 -20.84 -75.91 43.59
N PRO A 529 -20.99 -74.69 44.15
CA PRO A 529 -19.94 -74.09 44.98
C PRO A 529 -19.77 -74.85 46.29
N VAL A 530 -18.52 -75.12 46.67
CA VAL A 530 -18.14 -75.76 47.94
C VAL A 530 -17.25 -74.79 48.72
N GLN A 531 -17.46 -74.69 50.03
CA GLN A 531 -16.70 -73.77 50.87
C GLN A 531 -15.21 -74.13 50.84
N GLY A 532 -14.37 -73.15 50.50
CA GLY A 532 -12.92 -73.32 50.41
C GLY A 532 -12.41 -73.93 49.10
N GLU A 533 -13.29 -74.34 48.18
CA GLU A 533 -12.90 -74.84 46.86
C GLU A 533 -13.13 -73.81 45.74
N PRO A 534 -12.28 -73.74 44.71
CA PRO A 534 -12.50 -72.88 43.57
C PRO A 534 -13.74 -73.27 42.76
N VAL A 535 -14.58 -72.28 42.43
CA VAL A 535 -15.71 -72.39 41.50
C VAL A 535 -15.57 -71.37 40.37
N ALA A 536 -15.86 -71.78 39.15
CA ALA A 536 -15.78 -70.91 37.98
C ALA A 536 -17.03 -70.01 37.91
N VAL A 537 -16.81 -68.73 37.64
CA VAL A 537 -17.86 -67.71 37.44
C VAL A 537 -17.55 -66.93 36.18
N SER A 538 -18.56 -66.73 35.33
CA SER A 538 -18.46 -65.83 34.17
C SER A 538 -19.26 -64.56 34.41
N LEU A 539 -18.63 -63.41 34.18
CA LEU A 539 -19.25 -62.09 34.21
C LEU A 539 -19.10 -61.44 32.84
N ASN A 540 -20.24 -61.15 32.18
CA ASN A 540 -20.25 -60.41 30.94
C ASN A 540 -20.37 -58.89 31.21
N MET A 541 -19.60 -58.10 30.46
CA MET A 541 -19.54 -56.65 30.59
C MET A 541 -19.63 -56.02 29.20
N VAL A 542 -20.55 -55.07 29.03
CA VAL A 542 -20.77 -54.39 27.75
C VAL A 542 -20.56 -52.90 27.93
N ASN A 543 -19.69 -52.30 27.12
CA ASN A 543 -19.51 -50.85 27.12
C ASN A 543 -20.58 -50.20 26.25
N LEU A 544 -21.59 -49.60 26.89
CA LEU A 544 -22.65 -48.82 26.25
C LEU A 544 -22.22 -47.37 25.99
N GLY A 545 -21.07 -46.94 26.52
CA GLY A 545 -20.47 -45.65 26.25
C GLY A 545 -19.88 -45.54 24.84
N ARG A 546 -19.56 -44.31 24.43
CA ARG A 546 -18.87 -44.02 23.17
C ARG A 546 -17.36 -43.86 23.33
N SER A 547 -16.86 -43.78 24.57
CA SER A 547 -15.44 -43.82 24.90
C SER A 547 -15.01 -45.25 25.23
N ARG A 548 -13.70 -45.50 25.12
CA ARG A 548 -13.09 -46.75 25.57
C ARG A 548 -13.01 -46.75 27.10
N ALA A 549 -13.42 -47.86 27.73
CA ALA A 549 -13.13 -48.12 29.14
C ALA A 549 -11.74 -48.75 29.24
N TYR A 550 -10.85 -48.14 30.01
CA TYR A 550 -9.47 -48.59 30.18
C TYR A 550 -9.32 -49.40 31.47
N ASN A 551 -8.31 -50.28 31.46
CA ASN A 551 -7.83 -50.96 32.66
C ASN A 551 -8.92 -51.67 33.48
N VAL A 552 -9.84 -52.36 32.79
CA VAL A 552 -10.92 -53.10 33.45
C VAL A 552 -10.35 -54.24 34.27
N SER A 553 -10.64 -54.25 35.57
CA SER A 553 -10.21 -55.25 36.52
C SER A 553 -11.35 -55.64 37.45
N ILE A 554 -11.27 -56.83 38.04
CA ILE A 554 -12.30 -57.33 38.97
C ILE A 554 -11.61 -57.66 40.29
N VAL A 555 -12.26 -57.30 41.40
CA VAL A 555 -11.87 -57.67 42.77
C VAL A 555 -13.03 -58.35 43.47
N ALA A 556 -12.77 -59.39 44.26
CA ALA A 556 -13.78 -60.11 45.03
C ALA A 556 -13.87 -59.57 46.46
N MET A 557 -15.09 -59.41 46.95
CA MET A 557 -15.41 -58.93 48.29
C MET A 557 -16.58 -59.74 48.89
N ASN A 558 -16.85 -59.53 50.19
CA ASN A 558 -18.03 -60.04 50.89
C ASN A 558 -18.26 -61.56 50.78
N GLY A 559 -17.38 -62.35 51.41
CA GLY A 559 -17.60 -63.80 51.54
C GLY A 559 -17.19 -64.62 50.32
N ILE A 560 -16.59 -63.99 49.32
CA ILE A 560 -15.87 -64.64 48.22
C ILE A 560 -14.47 -64.03 48.11
N SER A 561 -13.51 -64.82 47.64
CA SER A 561 -12.16 -64.36 47.27
C SER A 561 -11.83 -64.86 45.88
N MET A 562 -10.97 -64.18 45.13
CA MET A 562 -10.50 -64.70 43.84
C MET A 562 -9.22 -65.51 44.04
N GLN A 563 -9.10 -66.57 43.25
CA GLN A 563 -7.88 -67.37 43.20
C GLN A 563 -6.73 -66.61 42.53
N ASP A 564 -7.03 -65.92 41.43
CA ASP A 564 -6.11 -65.07 40.67
C ASP A 564 -6.71 -63.68 40.47
N ALA A 565 -5.87 -62.64 40.42
CA ALA A 565 -6.32 -61.30 40.07
C ALA A 565 -6.79 -61.26 38.61
N TYR A 566 -7.95 -60.66 38.35
CA TYR A 566 -8.47 -60.52 36.99
C TYR A 566 -8.17 -59.14 36.41
N PHE A 567 -7.52 -59.12 35.24
CA PHE A 567 -7.30 -57.94 34.42
C PHE A 567 -7.78 -58.21 33.00
N GLY A 568 -8.82 -57.50 32.59
CA GLY A 568 -9.50 -57.63 31.31
C GLY A 568 -8.98 -56.68 30.22
N GLY A 569 -8.09 -55.76 30.56
CA GLY A 569 -7.60 -54.74 29.63
C GLY A 569 -8.68 -53.71 29.27
N ASP A 570 -8.72 -53.30 28.00
CA ASP A 570 -9.61 -52.24 27.53
C ASP A 570 -10.89 -52.79 26.91
N ILE A 571 -12.02 -52.14 27.15
CA ILE A 571 -13.29 -52.40 26.45
C ILE A 571 -13.60 -51.22 25.51
N LEU A 572 -13.50 -51.46 24.21
CA LEU A 572 -13.86 -50.47 23.18
C LEU A 572 -15.34 -50.05 23.28
N ALA A 573 -15.68 -48.91 22.70
CA ALA A 573 -17.08 -48.47 22.59
C ALA A 573 -17.94 -49.53 21.86
N ALA A 574 -19.12 -49.81 22.40
CA ALA A 574 -19.98 -50.94 21.97
C ALA A 574 -19.31 -52.33 22.04
N GLY A 575 -18.16 -52.42 22.71
CA GLY A 575 -17.41 -53.66 22.91
C GLY A 575 -17.98 -54.48 24.06
N THR A 576 -17.58 -55.75 24.08
CA THR A 576 -17.95 -56.70 25.13
C THR A 576 -16.70 -57.39 25.66
N LEU A 577 -16.64 -57.57 26.97
CA LEU A 577 -15.63 -58.36 27.64
C LEU A 577 -16.33 -59.40 28.52
N ASN A 578 -16.01 -60.67 28.28
CA ASN A 578 -16.44 -61.75 29.13
C ASN A 578 -15.29 -62.15 30.06
N ALA A 579 -15.52 -62.05 31.36
CA ALA A 579 -14.56 -62.38 32.40
C ALA A 579 -14.86 -63.76 32.98
N ASP A 580 -14.07 -64.75 32.59
CA ASP A 580 -14.07 -66.07 33.22
C ASP A 580 -13.07 -66.07 34.39
N ILE A 581 -13.59 -66.11 35.61
CA ILE A 581 -12.82 -66.01 36.85
C ILE A 581 -13.07 -67.22 37.75
N GLN A 582 -12.10 -67.54 38.62
CA GLN A 582 -12.26 -68.54 39.67
C GLN A 582 -12.38 -67.84 41.03
N ILE A 583 -13.51 -68.05 41.69
CA ILE A 583 -13.75 -67.54 43.04
C ILE A 583 -13.75 -68.69 44.05
N ILE A 584 -13.39 -68.39 45.28
CA ILE A 584 -13.38 -69.32 46.42
C ILE A 584 -14.44 -68.81 47.41
N PRO A 585 -15.52 -69.56 47.62
CA PRO A 585 -16.52 -69.28 48.64
C PRO A 585 -15.93 -69.40 50.05
N ASN A 586 -16.01 -68.34 50.85
CA ASN A 586 -15.45 -68.30 52.21
C ASN A 586 -16.45 -68.74 53.29
N LYS A 587 -17.72 -68.93 52.92
CA LYS A 587 -18.83 -69.30 53.81
C LYS A 587 -19.64 -70.44 53.17
N SER A 588 -20.36 -71.20 53.97
CA SER A 588 -21.35 -72.18 53.51
C SER A 588 -22.79 -71.65 53.69
N GLY A 589 -23.74 -72.27 53.00
CA GLY A 589 -25.14 -71.85 52.93
C GLY A 589 -25.41 -70.82 51.83
N GLN A 590 -26.62 -70.25 51.85
CA GLN A 590 -27.08 -69.28 50.86
C GLN A 590 -26.65 -67.86 51.22
N TYR A 591 -25.88 -67.21 50.35
CA TYR A 591 -25.46 -65.82 50.51
C TYR A 591 -25.07 -65.18 49.17
N ALA A 592 -25.00 -63.85 49.12
CA ALA A 592 -24.50 -63.11 47.96
C ALA A 592 -23.05 -62.67 48.20
N GLY A 593 -22.13 -63.15 47.36
CA GLY A 593 -20.79 -62.59 47.20
C GLY A 593 -20.83 -61.30 46.39
N THR A 594 -19.77 -60.48 46.44
CA THR A 594 -19.69 -59.23 45.64
C THR A 594 -18.45 -59.24 44.77
N LEU A 595 -18.62 -59.06 43.46
CA LEU A 595 -17.55 -58.69 42.54
C LEU A 595 -17.57 -57.18 42.34
N VAL A 596 -16.40 -56.57 42.40
CA VAL A 596 -16.18 -55.13 42.25
C VAL A 596 -15.40 -54.93 40.97
N VAL A 597 -16.06 -54.40 39.95
CA VAL A 597 -15.44 -54.08 38.66
C VAL A 597 -14.89 -52.66 38.74
N GLN A 598 -13.60 -52.50 38.48
CA GLN A 598 -12.90 -51.22 38.46
C GLN A 598 -12.41 -50.94 37.04
N TYR A 599 -12.60 -49.72 36.57
CA TYR A 599 -12.18 -49.28 35.24
C TYR A 599 -11.95 -47.77 35.24
N GLU A 600 -11.26 -47.25 34.23
CA GLU A 600 -11.04 -45.80 34.10
C GLU A 600 -11.45 -45.28 32.71
N ASP A 601 -11.72 -43.98 32.60
CA ASP A 601 -11.95 -43.34 31.32
C ASP A 601 -10.64 -42.79 30.70
N ALA A 602 -10.77 -42.10 29.56
CA ALA A 602 -9.62 -41.54 28.84
C ALA A 602 -8.88 -40.43 29.63
N ASP A 603 -9.53 -39.85 30.64
CA ASP A 603 -8.95 -38.81 31.50
C ASP A 603 -8.30 -39.43 32.76
N GLY A 604 -8.37 -40.76 32.91
CA GLY A 604 -7.86 -41.50 34.07
C GLY A 604 -8.79 -41.42 35.30
N GLU A 605 -10.03 -40.95 35.13
CA GLU A 605 -11.02 -40.96 36.20
C GLU A 605 -11.44 -42.42 36.48
N GLN A 606 -11.29 -42.87 37.72
CA GLN A 606 -11.61 -44.24 38.10
C GLN A 606 -13.09 -44.39 38.47
N TYR A 607 -13.69 -45.46 37.97
CA TYR A 607 -15.06 -45.84 38.22
C TYR A 607 -15.09 -47.22 38.87
N THR A 608 -16.14 -47.47 39.65
CA THR A 608 -16.35 -48.76 40.31
C THR A 608 -17.81 -49.15 40.25
N GLN A 609 -18.09 -50.41 39.90
CA GLN A 609 -19.41 -50.99 39.91
C GLN A 609 -19.42 -52.33 40.64
N ASN A 610 -20.42 -52.53 41.50
CA ASN A 610 -20.57 -53.75 42.28
C ASN A 610 -21.62 -54.65 41.62
N VAL A 611 -21.32 -55.94 41.49
CA VAL A 611 -22.26 -56.96 41.03
C VAL A 611 -22.30 -58.12 42.03
N ASN A 612 -23.51 -58.57 42.35
CA ASN A 612 -23.71 -59.67 43.30
C ASN A 612 -23.59 -61.02 42.60
N VAL A 613 -22.94 -61.96 43.27
CA VAL A 613 -22.86 -63.37 42.89
C VAL A 613 -23.67 -64.16 43.91
N ASP A 614 -24.85 -64.62 43.53
CA ASP A 614 -25.68 -65.44 44.41
C ASP A 614 -25.12 -66.87 44.49
N LEU A 615 -24.81 -67.32 45.70
CA LEU A 615 -24.20 -68.62 45.97
C LEU A 615 -25.05 -69.43 46.95
N ASP A 616 -25.17 -70.72 46.67
CA ASP A 616 -25.65 -71.73 47.62
C ASP A 616 -24.53 -72.75 47.85
N THR A 617 -23.71 -72.48 48.86
CA THR A 617 -22.40 -73.12 49.02
C THR A 617 -22.49 -74.32 49.96
N ALA A 618 -22.11 -75.50 49.49
CA ALA A 618 -22.01 -76.69 50.32
C ALA A 618 -20.87 -76.56 51.37
N PRO A 619 -21.03 -77.10 52.59
CA PRO A 619 -19.95 -77.13 53.57
C PRO A 619 -18.78 -77.97 53.05
N ALA A 620 -17.55 -77.59 53.43
CA ALA A 620 -16.37 -78.39 53.16
C ALA A 620 -16.56 -79.80 53.74
N VAL A 621 -16.26 -80.84 52.95
CA VAL A 621 -16.34 -82.22 53.43
C VAL A 621 -15.13 -82.49 54.31
N ASP A 622 -15.37 -82.69 55.60
CA ASP A 622 -14.34 -83.15 56.54
C ASP A 622 -14.15 -84.66 56.34
N GLU A 623 -13.13 -85.06 55.55
CA GLU A 623 -12.75 -86.48 55.41
C GLU A 623 -12.06 -87.06 56.66
N THR A 624 -12.03 -86.34 57.79
CA THR A 624 -11.45 -86.83 59.05
C THR A 624 -12.47 -86.90 60.18
N ALA A 625 -13.56 -87.64 59.99
CA ALA A 625 -14.48 -88.00 61.08
C ALA A 625 -14.69 -89.52 61.20
N VAL A 626 -13.64 -90.24 61.61
CA VAL A 626 -13.80 -91.52 62.32
C VAL A 626 -12.87 -91.57 63.55
N GLN A 627 -13.50 -91.53 64.73
CA GLN A 627 -13.00 -91.88 66.07
C GLN A 627 -11.78 -91.12 66.63
N ALA A 628 -12.00 -90.28 67.65
CA ALA A 628 -12.06 -90.71 69.05
C ALA A 628 -12.26 -89.52 70.01
N ASP A 629 -13.12 -89.72 71.01
CA ASP A 629 -13.29 -88.89 72.20
C ASP A 629 -11.96 -88.59 72.92
N SER A 630 -11.79 -87.36 73.43
CA SER A 630 -11.62 -87.07 74.87
C SER A 630 -11.31 -85.59 75.16
N GLU A 631 -12.10 -85.03 76.09
CA GLU A 631 -11.86 -83.95 77.06
C GLU A 631 -11.18 -82.61 76.67
N ASN A 632 -12.03 -81.60 76.53
CA ASN A 632 -12.09 -80.35 77.32
C ASN A 632 -10.82 -79.85 78.04
N VAL A 633 -10.33 -78.65 77.67
CA VAL A 633 -10.20 -77.47 78.56
C VAL A 633 -10.19 -76.20 77.70
N GLU A 634 -11.01 -75.21 78.09
CA GLU A 634 -11.06 -73.85 77.57
C GLU A 634 -9.70 -73.14 77.49
N VAL A 635 -9.40 -72.51 76.34
CA VAL A 635 -8.65 -71.25 76.33
C VAL A 635 -9.25 -70.31 75.27
N GLN A 636 -9.85 -69.23 75.76
CA GLN A 636 -10.18 -68.01 75.03
C GLN A 636 -9.02 -67.56 74.13
N LYS A 637 -9.26 -67.42 72.81
CA LYS A 637 -8.39 -66.59 71.97
C LYS A 637 -9.20 -65.78 70.95
N LYS A 638 -9.34 -64.50 71.28
CA LYS A 638 -9.74 -63.40 70.39
C LYS A 638 -9.05 -63.52 69.02
N GLY A 639 -9.83 -63.41 67.96
CA GLY A 639 -9.35 -63.20 66.60
C GLY A 639 -8.49 -61.93 66.51
N GLY A 640 -7.26 -62.10 66.03
CA GLY A 640 -6.36 -61.00 65.71
C GLY A 640 -6.47 -60.65 64.23
N LEU A 641 -6.59 -59.35 63.94
CA LEU A 641 -6.46 -58.79 62.59
C LEU A 641 -5.13 -59.25 61.96
N PRO A 642 -5.11 -59.57 60.65
CA PRO A 642 -3.90 -60.06 60.02
C PRO A 642 -2.83 -58.96 59.94
N TRP A 643 -1.63 -59.31 60.37
CA TRP A 643 -0.43 -58.47 60.52
C TRP A 643 -0.08 -57.54 59.33
N TRP A 644 -0.45 -57.90 58.10
CA TRP A 644 -0.20 -57.07 56.91
C TRP A 644 -1.08 -55.81 56.82
N LEU A 645 -2.28 -55.81 57.41
CA LEU A 645 -3.15 -54.62 57.48
C LEU A 645 -2.61 -53.60 58.49
N VAL A 646 -2.00 -54.06 59.59
CA VAL A 646 -1.38 -53.18 60.59
C VAL A 646 -0.11 -52.54 60.04
N THR A 647 0.67 -53.26 59.24
CA THR A 647 1.86 -52.69 58.58
C THR A 647 1.49 -51.66 57.53
N PHE A 648 0.40 -51.86 56.76
CA PHE A 648 -0.06 -50.89 55.77
C PHE A 648 -0.59 -49.61 56.44
N LEU A 649 -1.32 -49.75 57.55
CA LEU A 649 -1.84 -48.62 58.31
C LEU A 649 -0.70 -47.81 58.97
N ILE A 650 0.33 -48.49 59.50
CA ILE A 650 1.51 -47.81 60.05
C ILE A 650 2.30 -47.09 58.95
N LEU A 651 2.45 -47.70 57.76
CA LEU A 651 3.13 -47.06 56.62
C LEU A 651 2.35 -45.83 56.12
N LEU A 652 1.03 -45.92 56.06
CA LEU A 652 0.15 -44.81 55.68
C LEU A 652 0.25 -43.66 56.68
N ILE A 653 0.25 -43.96 57.99
CA ILE A 653 0.42 -42.94 59.05
C ILE A 653 1.80 -42.28 58.95
N ILE A 654 2.87 -43.04 58.66
CA ILE A 654 4.22 -42.48 58.48
C ILE A 654 4.29 -41.58 57.25
N ILE A 655 3.67 -41.96 56.13
CA ILE A 655 3.60 -41.14 54.91
C ILE A 655 2.80 -39.86 55.16
N CYS A 656 1.64 -39.95 55.82
CA CYS A 656 0.85 -38.78 56.21
C CYS A 656 1.62 -37.86 57.17
N ALA A 657 2.38 -38.41 58.12
CA ALA A 657 3.23 -37.64 59.03
C ALA A 657 4.39 -36.96 58.29
N LEU A 658 5.01 -37.62 57.31
CA LEU A 658 6.07 -37.04 56.47
C LEU A 658 5.53 -35.95 55.55
N LEU A 659 4.32 -36.12 54.97
CA LEU A 659 3.66 -35.09 54.16
C LEU A 659 3.23 -33.89 55.01
N ALA A 660 2.66 -34.12 56.20
CA ALA A 660 2.32 -33.05 57.14
C ALA A 660 3.58 -32.31 57.64
N TRP A 661 4.67 -33.03 57.93
CA TRP A 661 5.95 -32.45 58.31
C TRP A 661 6.57 -31.63 57.17
N TYR A 662 6.57 -32.17 55.95
CA TYR A 662 7.00 -31.47 54.75
C TYR A 662 6.19 -30.19 54.54
N PHE A 663 4.86 -30.25 54.64
CA PHE A 663 3.96 -29.11 54.46
C PHE A 663 4.16 -28.06 55.56
N LEU A 664 4.36 -28.45 56.83
CA LEU A 664 4.66 -27.55 57.94
C LEU A 664 6.02 -26.85 57.78
N VAL A 665 7.04 -27.55 57.29
CA VAL A 665 8.36 -26.96 57.00
C VAL A 665 8.30 -26.05 55.78
N TYR A 666 7.53 -26.40 54.75
CA TYR A 666 7.31 -25.54 53.58
C TYR A 666 6.56 -24.26 53.93
N LYS A 667 5.54 -24.35 54.80
CA LYS A 667 4.78 -23.18 55.26
C LYS A 667 5.63 -22.24 56.14
N LYS A 668 6.47 -22.79 57.03
CA LYS A 668 7.47 -21.98 57.78
C LYS A 668 8.50 -21.31 56.87
N LYS A 669 8.81 -21.89 55.71
CA LYS A 669 9.73 -21.30 54.73
C LYS A 669 9.11 -20.16 53.93
N GLN A 670 7.78 -20.16 53.74
CA GLN A 670 7.04 -19.05 53.14
C GLN A 670 6.81 -17.90 54.14
N GLU A 671 6.55 -18.21 55.41
CA GLU A 671 6.44 -17.19 56.46
C GLU A 671 7.79 -16.50 56.75
N ALA A 672 8.92 -17.23 56.68
CA ALA A 672 10.27 -16.66 56.77
C ALA A 672 10.75 -15.91 55.50
N GLN A 673 10.05 -16.03 54.37
CA GLN A 673 10.28 -15.23 53.15
C GLN A 673 9.27 -14.08 52.98
N ALA A 674 8.23 -14.02 53.81
CA ALA A 674 7.30 -12.90 53.89
C ALA A 674 7.70 -11.87 54.97
N GLU A 675 8.59 -12.21 55.90
CA GLU A 675 9.07 -11.32 56.98
C GLU A 675 10.56 -10.94 56.84
N GLY A 676 11.13 -11.10 55.64
CA GLY A 676 12.54 -10.85 55.36
C GLY A 676 12.81 -10.40 53.92
N ALA A 677 12.21 -9.28 53.51
CA ALA A 677 12.61 -8.54 52.32
C ALA A 677 12.83 -7.05 52.71
N PRO A 678 14.08 -6.55 52.71
CA PRO A 678 14.37 -5.15 53.04
C PRO A 678 13.89 -4.20 51.95
N GLU A 679 13.29 -3.09 52.38
CA GLU A 679 13.09 -1.86 51.59
C GLU A 679 14.45 -1.33 51.14
N GLU A 680 14.82 -1.58 49.90
CA GLU A 680 15.89 -0.83 49.23
C GLU A 680 15.55 -0.70 47.74
N LYS A 681 14.86 0.39 47.40
CA LYS A 681 15.00 1.21 46.17
C LYS A 681 13.90 2.28 46.13
N ALA A 682 14.03 3.27 46.99
CA ALA A 682 13.40 4.57 46.85
C ALA A 682 14.21 5.60 47.65
N GLN A 683 15.46 5.86 47.26
CA GLN A 683 16.18 7.09 47.63
C GLN A 683 17.44 7.24 46.75
N ALA A 684 17.27 7.78 45.55
CA ALA A 684 18.35 8.42 44.79
C ALA A 684 17.68 9.23 43.67
N ASP A 685 17.25 10.44 44.00
CA ASP A 685 17.41 11.65 43.18
C ASP A 685 16.45 12.75 43.68
N LYS A 686 16.74 13.27 44.86
CA LYS A 686 16.32 14.60 45.35
C LYS A 686 17.30 14.98 46.45
N ASP A 687 18.29 15.77 46.07
CA ASP A 687 18.94 16.82 46.87
C ASP A 687 20.22 17.25 46.17
N GLN A 688 20.07 18.14 45.17
CA GLN A 688 21.03 19.20 44.93
C GLN A 688 20.27 20.42 44.41
N ASP A 689 19.87 21.27 45.34
CA ASP A 689 19.83 22.71 45.10
C ASP A 689 20.26 23.42 46.39
N GLU A 690 20.94 24.56 46.18
CA GLU A 690 21.42 25.55 47.16
C GLU A 690 22.76 25.19 47.87
N ILE A 691 23.87 25.96 47.81
CA ILE A 691 24.13 27.39 47.50
C ILE A 691 25.63 27.53 47.16
N GLN A 692 26.01 28.28 46.11
CA GLN A 692 26.86 29.50 46.22
C GLN A 692 27.18 30.13 44.86
N ILE A 693 26.58 31.30 44.67
CA ILE A 693 27.07 32.40 43.85
C ILE A 693 28.26 33.03 44.60
N ILE A 694 29.37 33.34 43.90
CA ILE A 694 30.11 34.61 43.92
C ILE A 694 31.26 34.56 42.89
N ASN A 695 31.12 35.42 41.88
CA ASN A 695 32.10 36.29 41.23
C ASN A 695 33.37 35.80 40.48
N LEU A 696 33.38 36.28 39.23
CA LEU A 696 34.39 37.13 38.55
C LEU A 696 35.67 36.51 37.98
N GLU A 697 35.77 36.77 36.67
CA GLU A 697 36.94 37.31 35.94
C GLU A 697 38.10 36.39 35.55
N ASP A 698 38.42 36.53 34.26
CA ASP A 698 39.72 36.39 33.60
C ASP A 698 40.33 34.97 33.58
N GLU A 699 41.02 34.49 32.56
CA GLU A 699 41.58 35.02 31.33
C GLU A 699 42.01 33.75 30.54
N ASP A 700 42.13 33.89 29.23
CA ASP A 700 43.15 33.25 28.40
C ASP A 700 43.24 31.71 28.17
N ASN A 701 42.97 31.36 26.90
CA ASN A 701 43.98 30.92 25.92
C ASN A 701 44.65 29.55 26.09
N GLU A 702 44.22 28.56 25.28
CA GLU A 702 45.02 27.92 24.20
C GLU A 702 44.15 27.00 23.32
#